data_AF-A0A9W9U499-F1
#
_entry.id   AF-A0A9W9U499-F1
#
_cell.length_a   1.000
_cell.length_b   1.000
_cell.length_c   1.000
_cell.angle_alpha   90.00
_cell.angle_beta   90.00
_cell.angle_gamma   90.00
#
_symmetry.space_group_name_H-M   'P 1'
#
loop_
_entity.id
_entity.type
_entity.pdbx_description
1 polymer ?
#
loop_
_entity_poly.entity_id
_entity_poly.type
_entity_poly.pdbx_seq_one_letter_code
_entity_poly.pdbx_strand_id
1 'polypeptide(L)'
;MDQDKQVDLLQGHLAATPSSSETEAAERSVPIKLQETDRVGQYLLTTEDAKLLKEVFRRNAYLERSGMTEKRRFRFRDLEFTRQLSTLDRQNPKFTSSQFHGFFTLFWLGVALLLVKVAANNWRIYGTIWGKNEIIRLMFRKDVLVLGLTDLVLCLSTVVCLGLQRVIWRGYLRWSGLGWVVQNIWQTAYLAGFIWWTYHRDWPWTHTVFIVLHCLTMLMKQHSYSSYNGYLSELYSKRDLLMTRLKQLEKQIDHRSASTGHTSAVHTDLGSELTHLKRQDDAQRSADMEDLHGTRDTDHILSLAETIENGTPLEPSQMKSLKALLEREIELLSEGLRGQFSSSNHYPRNLTLGNFCDFITLPILVYELEYPRTERVNWSYVAEKTAATFGTIVVMIVVSQNWIYPVVMSTLRMKEEGLTVQQRLQEFPWVLSDLLFPFMMEYLLAFYVIWECVLNALAEITQFADRGFYADWWNSVSWDQFARDWNRPVHNFLLRHVYHSSISSFKLSRVSASLVTFFLSACIHELIMLCIFRRLRGYLLFLQMSQLPLVSLSRTRLMRGRRLIGNIFFWLGIFTGPSLLCTCCSVGVKHEGEAKGQFQQVGDVEAYISHPADHSTKRAILLLTDVIGHRFINAQLIADQLAANGYFVVMPDLFHGDPVPLNRPDGFDLMAWLKGPPGHLPDRVEPVVQMVFEEMKSSLGCERIGAIGYCFGAKYAIRMLQPGGCDVAYLAHPSFVEIDELAAIKGPLSIAAAGQFFALFFKRFYLVTNKDIRNTETDSIFPAPKRHESEDILAKTGQPYQINLFSGVQHGFAVRGDISKPIIRFAKESAFTQAVAWFNQYL
;
A
#
# COMPACT_ATOMS: atom_id res chain seq x y z
N MET A 1 2.34 50.84 12.85
CA MET A 1 1.75 51.68 13.89
C MET A 1 1.04 50.75 14.84
N ASP A 2 1.67 50.57 16.00
CA ASP A 2 1.24 49.97 17.27
C ASP A 2 0.35 48.73 17.30
N GLN A 3 1.00 47.56 17.54
CA GLN A 3 0.61 46.57 18.57
C GLN A 3 1.62 45.39 18.65
N ASP A 4 2.94 45.64 18.69
CA ASP A 4 3.96 44.57 18.72
C ASP A 4 5.13 44.83 19.70
N LYS A 5 4.88 45.52 20.82
CA LYS A 5 5.89 45.75 21.86
C LYS A 5 5.35 45.49 23.27
N GLN A 6 5.10 44.23 23.62
CA GLN A 6 5.00 43.82 25.03
C GLN A 6 5.17 42.31 25.31
N VAL A 7 6.10 41.63 24.62
CA VAL A 7 6.54 40.27 25.01
C VAL A 7 8.04 40.13 24.69
N ASP A 8 8.91 40.83 25.41
CA ASP A 8 10.36 40.69 25.25
C ASP A 8 11.19 40.96 26.53
N LEU A 9 10.58 40.75 27.70
CA LEU A 9 11.25 40.84 29.00
C LEU A 9 10.75 39.69 29.87
N LEU A 10 11.38 38.51 29.73
CA LEU A 10 11.55 37.43 30.73
C LEU A 10 12.18 36.17 30.09
N GLN A 11 13.22 36.37 29.26
CA GLN A 11 14.17 35.32 28.87
C GLN A 11 15.57 35.75 29.31
N GLY A 12 15.94 35.34 30.51
CA GLY A 12 17.27 35.59 31.04
C GLY A 12 17.32 35.15 32.48
N HIS A 13 17.61 33.87 32.71
CA HIS A 13 18.60 33.35 33.66
C HIS A 13 18.49 31.81 33.74
N LEU A 14 19.65 31.15 33.61
CA LEU A 14 19.95 29.73 33.84
C LEU A 14 19.71 28.76 32.67
N ALA A 15 20.51 28.95 31.62
CA ALA A 15 21.08 27.85 30.86
C ALA A 15 22.40 27.41 31.54
N ALA A 16 22.50 26.15 31.93
CA ALA A 16 23.77 25.48 32.18
C ALA A 16 23.80 24.20 31.32
N THR A 17 24.79 24.15 30.43
CA THR A 17 25.12 23.10 29.47
C THR A 17 25.54 21.79 30.16
N PRO A 18 25.22 20.60 29.61
CA PRO A 18 25.85 19.35 30.01
C PRO A 18 27.15 19.14 29.20
N SER A 19 28.29 19.03 29.88
CA SER A 19 29.53 18.53 29.30
C SER A 19 29.51 17.00 29.26
N SER A 20 29.80 16.46 28.08
CA SER A 20 29.98 15.04 27.79
C SER A 20 31.23 14.44 28.43
N SER A 21 31.07 13.37 29.22
CA SER A 21 31.96 12.19 29.28
C SER A 21 31.36 11.15 30.22
N GLU A 22 31.75 9.89 30.03
CA GLU A 22 31.36 8.67 30.78
C GLU A 22 30.16 7.88 30.24
N THR A 23 30.43 7.21 29.10
CA THR A 23 29.92 5.89 28.77
C THR A 23 30.56 4.81 29.65
N GLU A 24 29.77 3.76 29.92
CA GLU A 24 30.14 2.42 30.40
C GLU A 24 30.53 2.24 31.89
N ALA A 25 29.55 1.86 32.70
CA ALA A 25 29.77 0.88 33.77
C ALA A 25 28.53 0.00 33.95
N ALA A 26 28.77 -1.30 33.83
CA ALA A 26 27.80 -2.38 33.77
C ALA A 26 26.89 -2.48 35.00
N GLU A 27 25.69 -3.01 34.72
CA GLU A 27 24.81 -3.72 35.64
C GLU A 27 25.62 -4.57 36.63
N ARG A 28 25.62 -4.17 37.90
CA ARG A 28 25.87 -5.07 39.02
C ARG A 28 24.71 -4.92 39.99
N SER A 29 23.89 -5.96 40.02
CA SER A 29 22.97 -6.27 41.12
C SER A 29 23.72 -6.17 42.45
N VAL A 30 23.48 -5.11 43.22
CA VAL A 30 23.99 -5.02 44.59
C VAL A 30 22.83 -5.33 45.54
N PRO A 31 22.89 -6.42 46.33
CA PRO A 31 21.87 -6.72 47.32
C PRO A 31 22.18 -5.88 48.55
N ILE A 32 21.32 -4.94 48.94
CA ILE A 32 21.55 -4.17 50.16
C ILE A 32 20.29 -4.21 51.04
N LYS A 33 20.44 -4.97 52.12
CA LYS A 33 19.56 -5.03 53.29
C LYS A 33 19.52 -3.67 53.98
N LEU A 34 18.33 -3.31 54.48
CA LEU A 34 18.12 -2.25 55.45
C LEU A 34 18.93 -2.55 56.71
N GLN A 35 19.85 -1.66 57.09
CA GLN A 35 20.44 -1.62 58.42
C GLN A 35 19.62 -0.64 59.27
N GLU A 36 19.07 -1.11 60.39
CA GLU A 36 18.56 -0.24 61.45
C GLU A 36 19.69 0.65 61.95
N THR A 37 19.48 1.97 61.93
CA THR A 37 20.32 2.93 62.66
C THR A 37 19.66 3.27 63.99
N ASP A 38 20.47 3.41 65.03
CA ASP A 38 20.10 3.55 66.46
C ASP A 38 19.36 4.86 66.84
N ARG A 39 18.65 5.51 65.93
CA ARG A 39 17.84 6.70 66.23
C ARG A 39 16.43 6.59 65.65
N VAL A 40 15.45 6.61 66.56
CA VAL A 40 14.02 6.59 66.26
C VAL A 40 13.68 7.74 65.30
N GLY A 41 13.35 7.39 64.05
CA GLY A 41 12.63 8.29 63.15
C GLY A 41 13.29 8.69 61.83
N GLN A 42 14.50 8.25 61.49
CA GLN A 42 15.13 8.59 60.19
C GLN A 42 14.95 7.48 59.15
N TYR A 43 14.46 7.84 57.96
CA TYR A 43 14.33 6.94 56.81
C TYR A 43 15.09 7.52 55.61
N LEU A 44 16.01 6.74 55.04
CA LEU A 44 16.68 7.08 53.79
C LEU A 44 15.86 6.49 52.63
N LEU A 45 15.30 7.35 51.78
CA LEU A 45 14.52 6.94 50.61
C LEU A 45 15.42 6.28 49.55
N THR A 46 14.98 5.18 48.93
CA THR A 46 15.75 4.57 47.83
C THR A 46 15.80 5.49 46.60
N THR A 47 16.84 5.36 45.77
CA THR A 47 17.09 6.23 44.60
C THR A 47 16.00 6.14 43.52
N GLU A 48 15.27 5.02 43.43
CA GLU A 48 14.13 4.85 42.53
C GLU A 48 12.84 5.49 43.08
N ASP A 49 12.59 5.37 44.39
CA ASP A 49 11.42 5.98 45.04
C ASP A 49 11.51 7.50 45.04
N ALA A 50 12.72 8.05 45.18
CA ALA A 50 12.94 9.50 45.20
C ALA A 50 12.60 10.15 43.85
N LYS A 51 12.94 9.50 42.72
CA LYS A 51 12.61 10.03 41.38
C LYS A 51 11.10 10.04 41.13
N LEU A 52 10.41 8.96 41.50
CA LEU A 52 8.98 8.80 41.28
C LEU A 52 8.16 9.78 42.14
N LEU A 53 8.51 9.90 43.42
CA LEU A 53 7.88 10.87 44.32
C LEU A 53 8.20 12.31 43.89
N LYS A 54 9.45 12.62 43.51
CA LYS A 54 9.81 13.95 42.96
C LYS A 54 9.01 14.29 41.71
N GLU A 55 8.73 13.33 40.83
CA GLU A 55 7.91 13.53 39.64
C GLU A 55 6.45 13.86 40.02
N VAL A 56 5.87 13.10 40.95
CA VAL A 56 4.50 13.36 41.45
C VAL A 56 4.43 14.74 42.14
N PHE A 57 5.41 15.09 42.98
CA PHE A 57 5.48 16.39 43.65
C PHE A 57 5.63 17.56 42.68
N ARG A 58 6.60 17.49 41.75
CA ARG A 58 6.77 18.54 40.73
C ARG A 58 5.50 18.73 39.91
N ARG A 59 4.83 17.64 39.57
CA ARG A 59 3.61 17.69 38.77
C ARG A 59 2.47 18.37 39.52
N ASN A 60 2.24 17.99 40.78
CA ASN A 60 1.18 18.58 41.60
C ASN A 60 1.48 20.05 41.93
N ALA A 61 2.72 20.41 42.26
CA ALA A 61 3.14 21.79 42.46
C ALA A 61 2.97 22.66 41.19
N TYR A 62 3.19 22.10 39.99
CA TYR A 62 2.94 22.80 38.73
C TYR A 62 1.45 23.04 38.46
N LEU A 63 0.59 22.04 38.73
CA LEU A 63 -0.85 22.13 38.53
C LEU A 63 -1.48 23.20 39.41
N GLU A 64 -1.10 23.25 40.68
CA GLU A 64 -1.55 24.28 41.63
C GLU A 64 -1.07 25.67 41.23
N ARG A 65 0.22 25.84 40.88
CA ARG A 65 0.75 27.13 40.41
C ARG A 65 0.11 27.65 39.13
N SER A 66 -0.39 26.75 38.27
CA SER A 66 -1.01 27.13 36.99
C SER A 66 -2.49 27.50 37.12
N GLY A 67 -3.11 27.33 38.30
CA GLY A 67 -4.55 27.56 38.51
C GLY A 67 -5.45 26.71 37.59
N MET A 68 -4.91 25.66 36.96
CA MET A 68 -5.66 24.78 36.07
C MET A 68 -6.35 23.74 36.92
N THR A 69 -7.68 23.75 36.96
CA THR A 69 -8.45 22.56 37.35
C THR A 69 -7.97 21.39 36.52
N GLU A 70 -7.81 20.23 37.16
CA GLU A 70 -7.28 19.01 36.57
C GLU A 70 -8.18 18.54 35.42
N LYS A 71 -8.04 19.15 34.24
CA LYS A 71 -8.70 18.70 33.02
C LYS A 71 -8.04 17.40 32.60
N ARG A 72 -8.45 16.28 33.22
CA ARG A 72 -8.34 14.87 32.76
C ARG A 72 -7.12 14.58 31.87
N ARG A 73 -5.91 15.01 32.26
CA ARG A 73 -4.70 14.92 31.41
C ARG A 73 -4.05 13.54 31.41
N PHE A 74 -4.49 12.61 32.28
CA PHE A 74 -4.11 11.19 32.26
C PHE A 74 -4.81 10.36 31.19
N ARG A 75 -5.78 10.93 30.46
CA ARG A 75 -6.28 10.27 29.26
C ARG A 75 -5.28 10.46 28.15
N PHE A 76 -4.99 9.37 27.44
CA PHE A 76 -4.19 9.33 26.24
C PHE A 76 -4.92 10.07 25.10
N ARG A 77 -5.18 11.37 25.28
CA ARG A 77 -6.13 12.23 24.54
C ARG A 77 -7.13 11.40 23.72
N ASP A 78 -8.00 10.71 24.45
CA ASP A 78 -8.93 9.74 23.85
C ASP A 78 -9.79 10.44 22.79
N LEU A 79 -10.01 9.74 21.68
CA LEU A 79 -11.03 10.17 20.73
C LEU A 79 -12.39 9.95 21.38
N GLU A 80 -13.20 10.99 21.48
CA GLU A 80 -14.57 10.84 21.97
C GLU A 80 -15.40 10.23 20.85
N PHE A 81 -15.59 8.91 20.93
CA PHE A 81 -16.50 8.19 20.06
C PHE A 81 -17.93 8.55 20.44
N THR A 82 -18.70 9.03 19.47
CA THR A 82 -20.08 9.48 19.71
C THR A 82 -21.04 8.68 18.86
N ARG A 83 -22.28 8.53 19.33
CA ARG A 83 -23.34 7.90 18.52
C ARG A 83 -23.72 8.87 17.40
N GLN A 84 -23.23 8.58 16.19
CA GLN A 84 -23.49 9.39 15.00
C GLN A 84 -23.75 8.49 13.78
N LEU A 85 -24.60 8.98 12.88
CA LEU A 85 -24.87 8.35 11.59
C LEU A 85 -23.94 8.93 10.52
N SER A 86 -23.63 8.15 9.49
CA SER A 86 -22.83 8.65 8.36
C SER A 86 -23.51 9.81 7.65
N THR A 87 -22.72 10.70 7.05
CA THR A 87 -23.24 11.91 6.40
C THR A 87 -24.22 11.59 5.28
N LEU A 88 -23.97 10.58 4.42
CA LEU A 88 -24.85 10.27 3.29
C LEU A 88 -25.96 9.26 3.62
N ASP A 89 -26.08 8.86 4.90
CA ASP A 89 -27.11 7.92 5.31
C ASP A 89 -28.49 8.56 5.17
N ARG A 90 -29.45 7.85 4.57
CA ARG A 90 -30.86 8.29 4.45
C ARG A 90 -31.51 8.54 5.81
N GLN A 91 -31.03 7.87 6.86
CA GLN A 91 -31.54 8.03 8.23
C GLN A 91 -30.96 9.27 8.91
N ASN A 92 -29.98 9.95 8.31
CA ASN A 92 -29.39 11.16 8.86
C ASN A 92 -30.28 12.37 8.54
N PRO A 93 -30.90 13.01 9.56
CA PRO A 93 -31.80 14.14 9.34
C PRO A 93 -31.09 15.35 8.71
N LYS A 94 -29.78 15.51 8.93
CA LYS A 94 -28.99 16.61 8.34
C LYS A 94 -28.85 16.49 6.83
N PHE A 95 -28.85 15.26 6.31
CA PHE A 95 -28.71 15.00 4.89
C PHE A 95 -30.05 15.06 4.18
N THR A 96 -31.08 14.42 4.75
CA THR A 96 -32.43 14.40 4.15
C THR A 96 -33.06 15.79 4.08
N SER A 97 -32.69 16.71 4.98
CA SER A 97 -33.12 18.11 4.92
C SER A 97 -32.26 19.00 4.01
N SER A 98 -31.15 18.49 3.48
CA SER A 98 -30.23 19.24 2.63
C SER A 98 -30.70 19.32 1.19
N GLN A 99 -30.47 20.47 0.54
CA GLN A 99 -30.69 20.66 -0.90
C GLN A 99 -29.85 19.69 -1.77
N PHE A 100 -28.76 19.15 -1.22
CA PHE A 100 -27.91 18.19 -1.91
C PHE A 100 -28.56 16.81 -2.13
N HIS A 101 -29.58 16.46 -1.33
CA HIS A 101 -30.28 15.18 -1.45
C HIS A 101 -30.90 14.95 -2.84
N GLY A 102 -31.42 16.01 -3.46
CA GLY A 102 -31.97 15.96 -4.83
C GLY A 102 -30.89 15.64 -5.87
N PHE A 103 -29.72 16.27 -5.78
CA PHE A 103 -28.59 15.99 -6.67
C PHE A 103 -28.06 14.57 -6.52
N PHE A 104 -28.00 14.06 -5.28
CA PHE A 104 -27.62 12.68 -5.01
C PHE A 104 -28.59 11.69 -5.67
N THR A 105 -29.89 11.93 -5.58
CA THR A 105 -30.91 11.09 -6.23
C THR A 105 -30.82 11.16 -7.75
N LEU A 106 -30.62 12.36 -8.31
CA LEU A 106 -30.45 12.56 -9.75
C LEU A 106 -29.21 11.84 -10.29
N PHE A 107 -28.12 11.83 -9.55
CA PHE A 107 -26.90 11.09 -9.91
C PHE A 107 -27.19 9.61 -10.08
N TRP A 108 -27.83 8.97 -9.10
CA TRP A 108 -28.17 7.54 -9.17
C TRP A 108 -29.19 7.22 -10.27
N LEU A 109 -30.14 8.12 -10.53
CA LEU A 109 -31.05 8.00 -11.67
C LEU A 109 -30.28 8.04 -13.00
N GLY A 110 -29.32 8.95 -13.13
CA GLY A 110 -28.44 9.03 -14.30
C GLY A 110 -27.61 7.77 -14.50
N VAL A 111 -27.03 7.22 -13.41
CA VAL A 111 -26.30 5.95 -13.43
C VAL A 111 -27.20 4.79 -13.87
N ALA A 112 -28.43 4.72 -13.37
CA ALA A 112 -29.38 3.68 -13.77
C ALA A 112 -29.71 3.75 -15.27
N LEU A 113 -29.96 4.95 -15.80
CA LEU A 113 -30.19 5.16 -17.23
C LEU A 113 -28.95 4.81 -18.08
N LEU A 114 -27.75 5.13 -17.58
CA LEU A 114 -26.49 4.77 -18.22
C LEU A 114 -26.33 3.23 -18.30
N LEU A 115 -26.62 2.52 -17.21
CA LEU A 115 -26.58 1.05 -17.19
C LEU A 115 -27.55 0.44 -18.20
N VAL A 116 -28.79 0.96 -18.29
CA VAL A 116 -29.79 0.50 -19.28
C VAL A 116 -29.27 0.70 -20.71
N LYS A 117 -28.67 1.87 -20.99
CA LYS A 117 -28.07 2.17 -22.30
C LYS A 117 -26.93 1.19 -22.63
N VAL A 118 -26.02 0.93 -21.68
CA VAL A 118 -24.91 0.00 -21.89
C VAL A 118 -25.44 -1.43 -22.09
N ALA A 119 -26.40 -1.87 -21.28
CA ALA A 119 -27.00 -3.20 -21.42
C ALA A 119 -27.67 -3.38 -22.79
N ALA A 120 -28.39 -2.36 -23.28
CA ALA A 120 -28.98 -2.37 -24.62
C ALA A 120 -27.92 -2.43 -25.73
N ASN A 121 -26.82 -1.69 -25.58
CA ASN A 121 -25.71 -1.72 -26.53
C ASN A 121 -24.98 -3.08 -26.54
N ASN A 122 -24.72 -3.64 -25.37
CA ASN A 122 -24.11 -4.96 -25.22
C ASN A 122 -25.00 -6.06 -25.80
N TRP A 123 -26.31 -5.98 -25.58
CA TRP A 123 -27.27 -6.90 -26.19
C TRP A 123 -27.21 -6.84 -27.72
N ARG A 124 -27.15 -5.63 -28.29
CA ARG A 124 -27.05 -5.43 -29.74
C ARG A 124 -25.76 -6.00 -30.34
N ILE A 125 -24.63 -5.86 -29.66
CA ILE A 125 -23.31 -6.25 -30.18
C ILE A 125 -22.98 -7.73 -29.89
N TYR A 126 -23.30 -8.22 -28.69
CA TYR A 126 -22.83 -9.52 -28.18
C TYR A 126 -23.96 -10.52 -27.92
N GLY A 127 -25.23 -10.14 -28.08
CA GLY A 127 -26.38 -10.98 -27.75
C GLY A 127 -26.57 -11.23 -26.25
N THR A 128 -25.80 -10.55 -25.38
CA THR A 128 -25.90 -10.65 -23.91
C THR A 128 -25.82 -9.28 -23.28
N ILE A 129 -26.54 -9.05 -22.17
CA ILE A 129 -26.55 -7.76 -21.46
C ILE A 129 -25.21 -7.42 -20.80
N TRP A 130 -24.43 -8.45 -20.46
CA TRP A 130 -23.17 -8.33 -19.70
C TRP A 130 -21.93 -8.11 -20.58
N GLY A 131 -22.04 -8.27 -21.92
CA GLY A 131 -20.92 -8.06 -22.84
C GLY A 131 -19.75 -9.05 -22.65
N LYS A 132 -18.52 -8.60 -22.93
CA LYS A 132 -17.31 -9.41 -22.71
C LYS A 132 -16.94 -9.40 -21.22
N ASN A 133 -17.23 -10.50 -20.51
CA ASN A 133 -16.95 -10.68 -19.07
C ASN A 133 -15.44 -10.79 -18.72
N GLU A 134 -14.56 -10.06 -19.39
CA GLU A 134 -13.11 -10.21 -19.27
C GLU A 134 -12.59 -9.77 -17.90
N ILE A 135 -13.05 -8.64 -17.36
CA ILE A 135 -12.61 -8.14 -16.04
C ILE A 135 -13.05 -9.09 -14.92
N ILE A 136 -14.29 -9.56 -14.92
CA ILE A 136 -14.80 -10.50 -13.92
C ILE A 136 -14.04 -11.83 -14.01
N ARG A 137 -13.79 -12.33 -15.22
CA ARG A 137 -12.97 -13.54 -15.41
C ARG A 137 -11.53 -13.33 -14.96
N LEU A 138 -10.95 -12.15 -15.12
CA LEU A 138 -9.61 -11.81 -14.64
C LEU A 138 -9.57 -11.82 -13.11
N MET A 139 -10.59 -11.29 -12.44
CA MET A 139 -10.69 -11.23 -10.98
C MET A 139 -10.83 -12.62 -10.34
N PHE A 140 -11.67 -13.50 -10.90
CA PHE A 140 -11.97 -14.80 -10.27
C PHE A 140 -11.14 -15.99 -10.79
N ARG A 141 -10.19 -15.79 -11.72
CA ARG A 141 -9.44 -16.90 -12.37
C ARG A 141 -8.37 -17.58 -11.51
N LYS A 142 -7.79 -16.90 -10.51
CA LYS A 142 -6.60 -17.40 -9.77
C LYS A 142 -6.90 -17.58 -8.28
N ASP A 143 -7.02 -18.83 -7.84
CA ASP A 143 -6.85 -19.30 -6.45
C ASP A 143 -7.46 -18.43 -5.32
N VAL A 144 -8.74 -18.06 -5.47
CA VAL A 144 -9.50 -17.30 -4.45
C VAL A 144 -9.51 -18.00 -3.08
N LEU A 145 -9.45 -19.32 -3.05
CA LEU A 145 -9.32 -20.09 -1.80
C LEU A 145 -8.00 -19.83 -1.08
N VAL A 146 -6.89 -19.73 -1.82
CA VAL A 146 -5.57 -19.43 -1.24
C VAL A 146 -5.54 -17.98 -0.76
N LEU A 147 -6.22 -17.06 -1.46
CA LEU A 147 -6.43 -15.70 -0.99
C LEU A 147 -7.14 -15.69 0.37
N GLY A 148 -8.27 -16.40 0.49
CA GLY A 148 -9.02 -16.50 1.75
C GLY A 148 -8.22 -17.16 2.88
N LEU A 149 -7.44 -18.20 2.57
CA LEU A 149 -6.54 -18.82 3.57
C LEU A 149 -5.45 -17.86 4.02
N THR A 150 -4.84 -17.11 3.09
CA THR A 150 -3.81 -16.11 3.41
C THR A 150 -4.41 -15.01 4.28
N ASP A 151 -5.62 -14.56 3.97
CA ASP A 151 -6.37 -13.58 4.74
C ASP A 151 -6.67 -14.05 6.18
N LEU A 152 -7.06 -15.32 6.32
CA LEU A 152 -7.26 -15.94 7.62
C LEU A 152 -5.95 -15.99 8.44
N VAL A 153 -4.84 -16.39 7.83
CA VAL A 153 -3.52 -16.40 8.48
C VAL A 153 -3.09 -14.98 8.90
N LEU A 154 -3.33 -14.00 8.03
CA LEU A 154 -3.10 -12.58 8.28
C LEU A 154 -3.89 -12.12 9.52
N CYS A 155 -5.18 -12.42 9.59
CA CYS A 155 -6.00 -12.07 10.75
C CYS A 155 -5.57 -12.81 12.03
N LEU A 156 -5.31 -14.12 11.95
CA LEU A 156 -4.93 -14.94 13.11
C LEU A 156 -3.58 -14.54 13.70
N SER A 157 -2.62 -14.16 12.86
CA SER A 157 -1.29 -13.75 13.33
C SER A 157 -1.33 -12.46 14.18
N THR A 158 -2.38 -11.64 14.08
CA THR A 158 -2.56 -10.46 14.96
C THR A 158 -2.66 -10.81 16.45
N VAL A 159 -3.09 -12.04 16.80
CA VAL A 159 -3.24 -12.52 18.18
C VAL A 159 -1.91 -12.51 18.95
N VAL A 160 -0.77 -12.49 18.26
CA VAL A 160 0.56 -12.34 18.87
C VAL A 160 0.65 -11.08 19.74
N CYS A 161 -0.02 -9.98 19.34
CA CYS A 161 -0.06 -8.74 20.13
C CYS A 161 -0.76 -8.94 21.49
N LEU A 162 -1.85 -9.71 21.53
CA LEU A 162 -2.53 -10.07 22.78
C LEU A 162 -1.62 -10.93 23.67
N GLY A 163 -0.88 -11.87 23.06
CA GLY A 163 0.13 -12.67 23.75
C GLY A 163 1.19 -11.81 24.43
N LEU A 164 1.78 -10.85 23.70
CA LEU A 164 2.77 -9.93 24.23
C LEU A 164 2.24 -9.10 25.41
N GLN A 165 1.02 -8.55 25.30
CA GLN A 165 0.42 -7.76 26.39
C GLN A 165 0.14 -8.61 27.64
N ARG A 166 -0.21 -9.89 27.49
CA ARG A 166 -0.35 -10.81 28.64
C ARG A 166 0.99 -11.11 29.32
N VAL A 167 2.07 -11.21 28.56
CA VAL A 167 3.42 -11.39 29.12
C VAL A 167 3.87 -10.15 29.90
N ILE A 168 3.57 -8.96 29.38
CA ILE A 168 3.83 -7.68 30.08
C ILE A 168 3.04 -7.58 31.38
N TRP A 169 1.74 -7.91 31.33
CA TRP A 169 0.89 -7.90 32.52
C TRP A 169 1.38 -8.87 33.62
N ARG A 170 1.93 -10.04 33.24
CA ARG A 170 2.53 -11.00 34.18
C ARG A 170 3.89 -10.54 34.76
N GLY A 171 4.43 -9.41 34.32
CA GLY A 171 5.67 -8.84 34.84
C GLY A 171 6.97 -9.39 34.23
N TYR A 172 6.90 -10.28 33.24
CA TYR A 172 8.10 -10.83 32.59
C TYR A 172 8.82 -9.81 31.69
N LEU A 173 8.07 -8.84 31.14
CA LEU A 173 8.58 -7.79 30.25
C LEU A 173 7.99 -6.45 30.66
N ARG A 174 8.80 -5.39 30.65
CA ARG A 174 8.32 -4.00 30.80
C ARG A 174 8.09 -3.36 29.43
N TRP A 175 7.00 -2.62 29.28
CA TRP A 175 6.68 -1.89 28.04
C TRP A 175 7.76 -0.85 27.69
N SER A 176 8.18 -0.03 28.66
CA SER A 176 9.24 0.98 28.51
C SER A 176 10.63 0.44 28.16
N GLY A 177 10.86 -0.86 28.34
CA GLY A 177 12.12 -1.53 28.01
C GLY A 177 12.04 -2.31 26.71
N LEU A 178 12.03 -3.64 26.80
CA LEU A 178 12.02 -4.54 25.65
C LEU A 178 10.64 -4.70 24.98
N GLY A 179 9.55 -4.38 25.68
CA GLY A 179 8.18 -4.63 25.18
C GLY A 179 7.86 -3.94 23.86
N TRP A 180 8.13 -2.64 23.75
CA TRP A 180 7.89 -1.88 22.51
C TRP A 180 8.84 -2.31 21.38
N VAL A 181 10.07 -2.72 21.69
CA VAL A 181 11.05 -3.20 20.70
C VAL A 181 10.58 -4.51 20.07
N VAL A 182 10.16 -5.48 20.90
CA VAL A 182 9.62 -6.77 20.44
C VAL A 182 8.39 -6.55 19.56
N GLN A 183 7.50 -5.62 19.93
CA GLN A 183 6.35 -5.26 19.11
C GLN A 183 6.76 -4.75 17.73
N ASN A 184 7.73 -3.85 17.64
CA ASN A 184 8.17 -3.29 16.35
C ASN A 184 8.85 -4.35 15.47
N ILE A 185 9.68 -5.22 16.06
CA ILE A 185 10.29 -6.34 15.33
C ILE A 185 9.20 -7.25 14.74
N TRP A 186 8.19 -7.61 15.53
CA TRP A 186 7.05 -8.38 15.05
C TRP A 186 6.31 -7.68 13.91
N GLN A 187 6.01 -6.39 14.07
CA GLN A 187 5.31 -5.58 13.06
C GLN A 187 6.06 -5.47 11.74
N THR A 188 7.38 -5.28 11.80
CA THR A 188 8.24 -5.25 10.62
C THR A 188 8.27 -6.62 9.93
N ALA A 189 8.43 -7.71 10.70
CA ALA A 189 8.41 -9.06 10.16
C ALA A 189 7.05 -9.42 9.54
N TYR A 190 5.95 -9.03 10.19
CA TYR A 190 4.58 -9.20 9.71
C TYR A 190 4.40 -8.50 8.36
N LEU A 191 4.71 -7.20 8.27
CA LEU A 191 4.56 -6.43 7.04
C LEU A 191 5.45 -6.99 5.92
N ALA A 192 6.72 -7.24 6.21
CA ALA A 192 7.66 -7.78 5.24
C ALA A 192 7.25 -9.16 4.74
N GLY A 193 6.78 -10.04 5.64
CA GLY A 193 6.36 -11.40 5.31
C GLY A 193 5.15 -11.44 4.36
N PHE A 194 4.10 -10.67 4.64
CA PHE A 194 2.93 -10.61 3.76
C PHE A 194 3.22 -9.91 2.44
N ILE A 195 4.02 -8.84 2.43
CA ILE A 195 4.45 -8.21 1.18
C ILE A 195 5.28 -9.20 0.35
N TRP A 196 6.28 -9.86 0.93
CA TRP A 196 7.08 -10.87 0.25
C TRP A 196 6.21 -11.99 -0.34
N TRP A 197 5.20 -12.46 0.41
CA TRP A 197 4.25 -13.45 -0.07
C TRP A 197 3.50 -12.99 -1.32
N THR A 198 3.06 -11.73 -1.39
CA THR A 198 2.40 -11.19 -2.59
C THR A 198 3.32 -11.09 -3.81
N TYR A 199 4.62 -10.89 -3.60
CA TYR A 199 5.62 -10.91 -4.68
C TYR A 199 5.86 -12.33 -5.19
N HIS A 200 5.94 -13.31 -4.30
CA HIS A 200 6.22 -14.70 -4.67
C HIS A 200 5.04 -15.39 -5.36
N ARG A 201 3.79 -15.07 -4.99
CA ARG A 201 2.61 -15.84 -5.40
C ARG A 201 2.05 -15.52 -6.80
N ASP A 202 2.57 -14.46 -7.45
CA ASP A 202 2.14 -13.99 -8.79
C ASP A 202 0.61 -13.85 -8.97
N TRP A 203 -0.01 -13.25 -7.96
CA TRP A 203 -1.44 -12.97 -7.96
C TRP A 203 -1.84 -11.84 -8.93
N PRO A 204 -3.10 -11.82 -9.38
CA PRO A 204 -3.67 -10.66 -10.05
C PRO A 204 -3.53 -9.41 -9.18
N TRP A 205 -3.39 -8.25 -9.81
CA TRP A 205 -3.23 -6.98 -9.10
C TRP A 205 -4.35 -6.73 -8.07
N THR A 206 -5.59 -7.14 -8.35
CA THR A 206 -6.72 -7.01 -7.42
C THR A 206 -6.52 -7.77 -6.10
N HIS A 207 -6.01 -8.99 -6.16
CA HIS A 207 -5.70 -9.81 -4.98
C HIS A 207 -4.52 -9.24 -4.20
N THR A 208 -3.49 -8.77 -4.91
CA THR A 208 -2.33 -8.10 -4.30
C THR A 208 -2.78 -6.85 -3.54
N VAL A 209 -3.60 -6.00 -4.16
CA VAL A 209 -4.15 -4.80 -3.51
C VAL A 209 -4.94 -5.16 -2.26
N PHE A 210 -5.81 -6.17 -2.34
CA PHE A 210 -6.61 -6.61 -1.20
C PHE A 210 -5.73 -7.03 -0.01
N ILE A 211 -4.77 -7.93 -0.22
CA ILE A 211 -3.90 -8.42 0.87
C ILE A 211 -3.00 -7.32 1.42
N VAL A 212 -2.43 -6.46 0.57
CA VAL A 212 -1.57 -5.36 1.04
C VAL A 212 -2.38 -4.35 1.85
N LEU A 213 -3.55 -3.93 1.38
CA LEU A 213 -4.42 -3.02 2.12
C LEU A 213 -4.87 -3.64 3.45
N HIS A 214 -5.30 -4.90 3.45
CA HIS A 214 -5.73 -5.57 4.67
C HIS A 214 -4.56 -5.78 5.64
N CYS A 215 -3.36 -6.08 5.14
CA CYS A 215 -2.13 -6.13 5.93
C CYS A 215 -1.84 -4.81 6.61
N LEU A 216 -1.95 -3.69 5.90
CA LEU A 216 -1.76 -2.34 6.46
C LEU A 216 -2.83 -1.99 7.50
N THR A 217 -4.09 -2.32 7.23
CA THR A 217 -5.19 -2.15 8.20
C THR A 217 -4.91 -2.92 9.49
N MET A 218 -4.54 -4.20 9.38
CA MET A 218 -4.24 -5.03 10.55
C MET A 218 -2.95 -4.61 11.26
N LEU A 219 -1.94 -4.11 10.54
CA LEU A 219 -0.74 -3.53 11.12
C LEU A 219 -1.07 -2.30 11.99
N MET A 220 -1.89 -1.38 11.47
CA MET A 220 -2.34 -0.20 12.22
C MET A 220 -3.14 -0.59 13.46
N LYS A 221 -4.05 -1.57 13.35
CA LYS A 221 -4.79 -2.10 14.51
C LYS A 221 -3.87 -2.72 15.56
N GLN A 222 -2.94 -3.57 15.14
CA GLN A 222 -1.93 -4.18 16.03
C GLN A 222 -1.12 -3.10 16.76
N HIS A 223 -0.67 -2.06 16.04
CA HIS A 223 0.07 -0.95 16.63
C HIS A 223 -0.78 -0.19 17.64
N SER A 224 -2.01 0.13 17.28
CA SER A 224 -2.91 0.87 18.17
C SER A 224 -3.19 0.11 19.46
N TYR A 225 -3.49 -1.19 19.35
CA TYR A 225 -3.77 -2.05 20.49
C TYR A 225 -2.56 -2.17 21.42
N SER A 226 -1.38 -2.47 20.88
CA SER A 226 -0.18 -2.65 21.69
C SER A 226 0.31 -1.35 22.32
N SER A 227 0.28 -0.23 21.58
CA SER A 227 0.71 1.07 22.11
C SER A 227 -0.18 1.56 23.24
N TYR A 228 -1.50 1.42 23.12
CA TYR A 228 -2.41 1.85 24.18
C TYR A 228 -2.41 0.92 25.39
N ASN A 229 -2.43 -0.41 25.20
CA ASN A 229 -2.30 -1.33 26.34
C ASN A 229 -0.93 -1.25 27.01
N GLY A 230 0.12 -0.95 26.25
CA GLY A 230 1.45 -0.66 26.77
C GLY A 230 1.43 0.55 27.71
N TYR A 231 0.80 1.65 27.28
CA TYR A 231 0.57 2.82 28.14
C TYR A 231 -0.23 2.48 29.41
N LEU A 232 -1.35 1.74 29.27
CA LEU A 232 -2.15 1.31 30.41
C LEU A 232 -1.35 0.39 31.36
N SER A 233 -0.44 -0.43 30.85
CA SER A 233 0.43 -1.28 31.67
C SER A 233 1.41 -0.48 32.53
N GLU A 234 1.91 0.65 32.03
CA GLU A 234 2.77 1.56 32.78
C GLU A 234 2.00 2.30 33.86
N LEU A 235 0.80 2.81 33.53
CA LEU A 235 -0.09 3.41 34.53
C LEU A 235 -0.47 2.40 35.63
N TYR A 236 -0.78 1.16 35.25
CA TYR A 236 -1.10 0.08 36.18
C TYR A 236 0.09 -0.24 37.09
N SER A 237 1.29 -0.35 36.53
CA SER A 237 2.52 -0.60 37.29
C SER A 237 2.83 0.55 38.25
N LYS A 238 2.66 1.81 37.81
CA LYS A 238 2.84 2.99 38.65
C LYS A 238 1.83 3.01 39.80
N ARG A 239 0.56 2.73 39.52
CA ARG A 239 -0.50 2.64 40.54
C ARG A 239 -0.22 1.53 41.56
N ASP A 240 0.17 0.34 41.11
CA ASP A 240 0.45 -0.81 41.99
C ASP A 240 1.66 -0.56 42.90
N LEU A 241 2.69 0.09 42.37
CA LEU A 241 3.82 0.58 43.15
C LEU A 241 3.37 1.58 44.21
N LEU A 242 2.60 2.61 43.84
CA LEU A 242 2.08 3.61 44.78
C LEU A 242 1.17 2.99 45.85
N MET A 243 0.30 2.03 45.48
CA MET A 243 -0.52 1.28 46.45
C MET A 243 0.32 0.47 47.43
N THR A 244 1.39 -0.16 46.95
CA THR A 244 2.31 -0.92 47.83
C THR A 244 3.01 0.02 48.80
N ARG A 245 3.43 1.20 48.35
CA ARG A 245 4.03 2.24 49.20
C ARG A 245 3.04 2.82 50.21
N LEU A 246 1.80 3.09 49.80
CA LEU A 246 0.74 3.54 50.69
C LEU A 246 0.51 2.52 51.82
N LYS A 247 0.42 1.22 51.50
CA LYS A 247 0.27 0.15 52.51
C LYS A 247 1.46 0.08 53.47
N GLN A 248 2.68 0.33 53.00
CA GLN A 248 3.87 0.39 53.85
C GLN A 248 3.79 1.60 54.81
N LEU A 249 3.37 2.76 54.28
CA LEU A 249 3.17 3.99 55.06
C LEU A 249 2.11 3.81 56.15
N GLU A 250 0.97 3.20 55.82
CA GLU A 250 -0.12 2.93 56.76
C GLU A 250 0.32 2.00 57.90
N LYS A 251 1.00 0.90 57.59
CA LYS A 251 1.56 0.00 58.60
C LYS A 251 2.51 0.72 59.56
N GLN A 252 3.28 1.69 59.08
CA GLN A 252 4.20 2.48 59.91
C GLN A 252 3.48 3.52 60.77
N ILE A 253 2.43 4.15 60.25
CA ILE A 253 1.58 5.07 61.02
C ILE A 253 0.91 4.28 62.16
N ASP A 254 0.32 3.13 61.86
CA ASP A 254 -0.38 2.29 62.84
C ASP A 254 0.56 1.76 63.94
N HIS A 255 1.80 1.37 63.58
CA HIS A 255 2.81 0.97 64.56
C HIS A 255 3.20 2.11 65.52
N ARG A 256 3.26 3.37 65.04
CA ARG A 256 3.51 4.54 65.90
C ARG A 256 2.32 4.89 66.79
N SER A 257 1.10 4.73 66.30
CA SER A 257 -0.13 4.89 67.09
C SER A 257 -0.17 3.89 68.26
N ALA A 258 0.23 2.64 68.00
CA ALA A 258 0.30 1.59 69.01
C ALA A 258 1.43 1.82 70.04
N SER A 259 2.59 2.37 69.63
CA SER A 259 3.69 2.66 70.55
C SER A 259 3.48 3.90 71.43
N THR A 260 2.60 4.82 71.02
CA THR A 260 2.22 6.02 71.81
C THR A 260 1.04 5.80 72.75
N GLY A 261 0.35 4.64 72.66
CA GLY A 261 -0.80 4.27 73.49
C GLY A 261 -0.48 3.89 74.95
N HIS A 262 0.78 3.97 75.40
CA HIS A 262 1.16 3.80 76.80
C HIS A 262 1.50 5.14 77.47
N THR A 263 0.56 6.09 77.50
CA THR A 263 0.45 7.04 78.62
C THR A 263 -0.91 7.73 78.61
N SER A 264 -1.54 7.71 79.79
CA SER A 264 -2.64 8.57 80.24
C SER A 264 -4.07 8.24 79.80
N ALA A 265 -4.72 7.46 80.66
CA ALA A 265 -6.17 7.40 80.80
C ALA A 265 -6.70 8.63 81.54
N VAL A 266 -7.71 9.34 81.00
CA VAL A 266 -8.71 10.13 81.75
C VAL A 266 -10.01 10.26 80.91
N HIS A 267 -11.11 9.71 81.46
CA HIS A 267 -12.53 10.11 81.44
C HIS A 267 -13.18 10.74 80.17
N THR A 268 -14.09 10.03 79.48
CA THR A 268 -15.56 9.86 79.64
C THR A 268 -16.44 10.89 78.92
N ASP A 269 -17.45 10.33 78.26
CA ASP A 269 -18.77 10.87 77.92
C ASP A 269 -18.89 11.84 76.74
N LEU A 270 -19.03 11.28 75.53
CA LEU A 270 -19.52 12.02 74.35
C LEU A 270 -20.25 11.09 73.35
N GLY A 271 -21.07 10.18 73.89
CA GLY A 271 -21.83 9.20 73.08
C GLY A 271 -23.11 9.74 72.45
N SER A 272 -23.63 10.87 72.92
CA SER A 272 -24.97 11.36 72.54
C SER A 272 -24.99 12.60 71.63
N GLU A 273 -23.87 13.30 71.41
CA GLU A 273 -23.81 14.47 70.51
C GLU A 273 -23.41 14.12 69.06
N LEU A 274 -22.80 12.96 68.83
CA LEU A 274 -22.27 12.58 67.50
C LEU A 274 -23.34 12.20 66.46
N THR A 275 -24.57 11.94 66.89
CA THR A 275 -25.68 11.58 65.99
C THR A 275 -26.45 12.80 65.46
N HIS A 276 -26.37 13.95 66.14
CA HIS A 276 -27.08 15.16 65.69
C HIS A 276 -26.22 16.08 64.81
N LEU A 277 -24.88 16.00 64.91
CA LEU A 277 -23.95 16.72 64.02
C LEU A 277 -23.78 16.05 62.64
N LYS A 278 -24.11 14.77 62.52
CA LYS A 278 -23.94 14.00 61.27
C LYS A 278 -25.02 14.27 60.21
N ARG A 279 -26.04 15.08 60.52
CA ARG A 279 -27.14 15.42 59.59
C ARG A 279 -27.14 16.87 59.11
N GLN A 280 -26.33 17.74 59.71
CA GLN A 280 -26.17 19.14 59.26
C GLN A 280 -24.89 19.36 58.43
N ASP A 281 -23.91 18.46 58.51
CA ASP A 281 -22.60 18.60 57.84
C ASP A 281 -22.61 18.25 56.34
N ASP A 282 -23.62 17.51 55.86
CA ASP A 282 -23.68 17.06 54.46
C ASP A 282 -24.28 18.10 53.50
N ALA A 283 -24.96 19.14 54.00
CA ALA A 283 -25.55 20.19 53.18
C ALA A 283 -24.69 21.48 53.12
N GLN A 284 -23.81 21.70 54.10
CA GLN A 284 -22.98 22.91 54.19
C GLN A 284 -21.59 22.74 53.53
N ARG A 285 -21.12 21.51 53.30
CA ARG A 285 -19.79 21.22 52.70
C ARG A 285 -19.64 21.58 51.23
N SER A 286 -20.72 21.91 50.52
CA SER A 286 -20.65 22.26 49.09
C SER A 286 -20.65 23.75 48.79
N ALA A 287 -20.83 24.65 49.77
CA ALA A 287 -20.97 26.09 49.51
C ALA A 287 -19.84 26.97 50.06
N ASP A 288 -19.09 26.52 51.09
CA ASP A 288 -18.02 27.33 51.72
C ASP A 288 -16.59 26.95 51.27
N MET A 289 -16.45 26.19 50.17
CA MET A 289 -15.16 25.68 49.66
C MET A 289 -14.74 26.32 48.32
N GLU A 290 -15.13 27.57 48.07
CA GLU A 290 -14.77 28.28 46.84
C GLU A 290 -13.97 29.58 47.03
N ASP A 291 -13.63 30.00 48.25
CA ASP A 291 -12.76 31.17 48.46
C ASP A 291 -11.79 30.97 49.64
N LEU A 292 -10.49 31.19 49.40
CA LEU A 292 -9.31 31.12 50.32
C LEU A 292 -8.49 29.80 50.48
N HIS A 293 -8.16 29.03 49.43
CA HIS A 293 -7.18 27.92 49.56
C HIS A 293 -6.19 27.72 48.39
N GLY A 294 -5.50 28.79 47.94
CA GLY A 294 -4.49 28.68 46.87
C GLY A 294 -3.02 28.69 47.34
N THR A 295 -2.72 29.30 48.49
CA THR A 295 -1.34 29.66 48.86
C THR A 295 -0.72 28.84 49.98
N ARG A 296 -1.51 28.11 50.80
CA ARG A 296 -1.00 27.38 51.97
C ARG A 296 -0.57 25.94 51.65
N ASP A 297 -1.28 25.25 50.75
CA ASP A 297 -0.96 23.86 50.37
C ASP A 297 0.27 23.74 49.47
N THR A 298 0.56 24.75 48.64
CA THR A 298 1.73 24.78 47.74
C THR A 298 3.04 24.80 48.52
N ASP A 299 3.12 25.59 49.58
CA ASP A 299 4.31 25.66 50.46
C ASP A 299 4.50 24.36 51.26
N HIS A 300 3.41 23.69 51.63
CA HIS A 300 3.46 22.37 52.26
C HIS A 300 3.95 21.27 51.31
N ILE A 301 3.54 21.29 50.03
CA ILE A 301 4.00 20.33 49.01
C ILE A 301 5.47 20.55 48.65
N LEU A 302 5.92 21.79 48.55
CA LEU A 302 7.31 22.13 48.24
C LEU A 302 8.25 21.82 49.40
N SER A 303 7.85 22.13 50.64
CA SER A 303 8.62 21.75 51.84
C SER A 303 8.69 20.23 52.02
N LEU A 304 7.62 19.50 51.71
CA LEU A 304 7.62 18.03 51.70
C LEU A 304 8.60 17.46 50.65
N ALA A 305 8.64 18.05 49.46
CA ALA A 305 9.61 17.69 48.43
C ALA A 305 11.05 17.95 48.88
N GLU A 306 11.34 19.12 49.46
CA GLU A 306 12.67 19.49 49.97
C GLU A 306 13.13 18.60 51.14
N THR A 307 12.22 18.25 52.05
CA THR A 307 12.47 17.32 53.17
C THR A 307 12.88 15.93 52.65
N ILE A 308 12.22 15.47 51.58
CA ILE A 308 12.54 14.20 50.91
C ILE A 308 13.87 14.28 50.14
N GLU A 309 14.20 15.43 49.54
CA GLU A 309 15.49 15.64 48.85
C GLU A 309 16.68 15.67 49.82
N ASN A 310 16.48 16.20 51.02
CA ASN A 310 17.50 16.36 52.04
C ASN A 310 17.64 15.13 52.96
N GLY A 311 16.80 14.11 52.79
CA GLY A 311 16.83 12.87 53.59
C GLY A 311 16.48 13.08 55.07
N THR A 312 15.73 14.14 55.38
CA THR A 312 15.35 14.49 56.74
C THR A 312 14.09 13.71 57.19
N PRO A 313 13.97 13.41 58.50
CA PRO A 313 12.83 12.66 59.02
C PRO A 313 11.53 13.47 58.92
N LEU A 314 10.49 12.85 58.34
CA LEU A 314 9.18 13.46 58.09
C LEU A 314 8.38 13.67 59.39
N GLU A 315 7.80 14.86 59.57
CA GLU A 315 6.86 15.15 60.66
C GLU A 315 5.51 14.42 60.50
N PRO A 316 4.74 14.20 61.59
CA PRO A 316 3.42 13.56 61.53
C PRO A 316 2.41 14.28 60.62
N SER A 317 2.47 15.61 60.56
CA SER A 317 1.66 16.46 59.68
C SER A 317 2.00 16.22 58.20
N GLN A 318 3.30 16.19 57.88
CA GLN A 318 3.84 15.91 56.55
C GLN A 318 3.51 14.49 56.07
N MET A 319 3.50 13.51 56.98
CA MET A 319 3.11 12.12 56.69
C MET A 319 1.64 12.02 56.25
N LYS A 320 0.75 12.80 56.89
CA LYS A 320 -0.68 12.85 56.55
C LYS A 320 -0.91 13.51 55.18
N SER A 321 -0.17 14.58 54.86
CA SER A 321 -0.23 15.21 53.54
C SER A 321 0.31 14.30 52.43
N LEU A 322 1.40 13.56 52.70
CA LEU A 322 1.92 12.56 51.77
C LEU A 322 0.90 11.44 51.52
N LYS A 323 0.22 10.96 52.57
CA LYS A 323 -0.86 9.97 52.45
C LYS A 323 -1.98 10.48 51.53
N ALA A 324 -2.51 11.67 51.79
CA ALA A 324 -3.60 12.26 51.00
C ALA A 324 -3.21 12.46 49.53
N LEU A 325 -1.98 12.88 49.27
CA LEU A 325 -1.46 13.06 47.91
C LEU A 325 -1.28 11.71 47.18
N LEU A 326 -0.80 10.67 47.87
CA LEU A 326 -0.71 9.32 47.32
C LEU A 326 -2.09 8.74 47.02
N GLU A 327 -3.06 8.90 47.91
CA GLU A 327 -4.46 8.46 47.71
C GLU A 327 -5.07 9.14 46.48
N ARG A 328 -4.92 10.47 46.37
CA ARG A 328 -5.38 11.23 45.19
C ARG A 328 -4.72 10.76 43.91
N GLU A 329 -3.40 10.55 43.93
CA GLU A 329 -2.67 10.05 42.75
C GLU A 329 -3.14 8.65 42.35
N ILE A 330 -3.37 7.76 43.31
CA ILE A 330 -3.88 6.41 43.07
C ILE A 330 -5.29 6.46 42.49
N GLU A 331 -6.15 7.35 42.96
CA GLU A 331 -7.50 7.55 42.43
C GLU A 331 -7.46 8.01 40.97
N LEU A 332 -6.66 9.03 40.66
CA LEU A 332 -6.46 9.52 39.29
C LEU A 332 -5.94 8.44 38.34
N LEU A 333 -4.94 7.66 38.77
CA LEU A 333 -4.43 6.54 37.99
C LEU A 333 -5.48 5.42 37.84
N SER A 334 -6.31 5.21 38.86
CA SER A 334 -7.39 4.21 38.82
C SER A 334 -8.51 4.63 37.87
N GLU A 335 -8.83 5.92 37.78
CA GLU A 335 -9.75 6.46 36.78
C GLU A 335 -9.20 6.30 35.35
N GLY A 336 -7.89 6.56 35.15
CA GLY A 336 -7.23 6.40 33.85
C GLY A 336 -7.18 4.96 33.34
N LEU A 337 -7.38 3.97 34.20
CA LEU A 337 -7.39 2.54 33.85
C LEU A 337 -8.80 2.01 33.49
N ARG A 338 -9.86 2.82 33.69
CA ARG A 338 -11.26 2.45 33.41
C ARG A 338 -11.70 2.91 32.01
N GLY A 339 -12.61 2.17 31.40
CA GLY A 339 -13.28 2.54 30.14
C GLY A 339 -14.19 3.77 30.27
N GLN A 340 -14.59 4.34 29.12
CA GLN A 340 -15.36 5.60 29.07
C GLN A 340 -16.86 5.43 29.36
N PHE A 341 -17.45 4.25 29.14
CA PHE A 341 -18.90 4.03 29.10
C PHE A 341 -19.41 3.07 30.18
N SER A 342 -18.60 2.12 30.66
CA SER A 342 -18.94 1.15 31.70
C SER A 342 -17.81 1.01 32.74
N SER A 343 -18.21 0.71 33.97
CA SER A 343 -17.29 0.38 35.06
C SER A 343 -16.70 -1.03 34.96
N SER A 344 -17.19 -1.85 34.02
CA SER A 344 -16.86 -3.28 33.94
C SER A 344 -15.59 -3.59 33.15
N ASN A 345 -15.26 -2.80 32.11
CA ASN A 345 -14.06 -3.01 31.31
C ASN A 345 -12.95 -2.04 31.75
N HIS A 346 -11.91 -2.61 32.35
CA HIS A 346 -10.74 -1.86 32.83
C HIS A 346 -9.49 -2.71 32.65
N TYR A 347 -8.32 -2.07 32.58
CA TYR A 347 -7.06 -2.80 32.57
C TYR A 347 -6.82 -3.45 33.94
N PRO A 348 -6.37 -4.72 34.04
CA PRO A 348 -5.97 -5.65 32.97
C PRO A 348 -7.07 -6.61 32.51
N ARG A 349 -8.31 -6.46 33.00
CA ARG A 349 -9.45 -7.33 32.68
C ARG A 349 -9.80 -7.30 31.18
N ASN A 350 -9.36 -6.26 30.47
CA ASN A 350 -9.56 -6.13 29.05
C ASN A 350 -8.72 -7.11 28.18
N LEU A 351 -7.69 -7.77 28.74
CA LEU A 351 -6.77 -8.67 28.02
C LEU A 351 -7.37 -10.06 27.72
N THR A 352 -8.63 -10.09 27.29
CA THR A 352 -9.35 -11.31 26.88
C THR A 352 -9.30 -11.49 25.37
N LEU A 353 -9.46 -12.73 24.90
CA LEU A 353 -9.54 -13.01 23.46
C LEU A 353 -10.81 -12.38 22.86
N GLY A 354 -11.93 -12.36 23.61
CA GLY A 354 -13.19 -11.77 23.19
C GLY A 354 -13.07 -10.27 22.88
N ASN A 355 -12.51 -9.48 23.80
CA ASN A 355 -12.32 -8.04 23.60
C ASN A 355 -11.36 -7.73 22.43
N PHE A 356 -10.33 -8.58 22.26
CA PHE A 356 -9.39 -8.43 21.16
C PHE A 356 -10.06 -8.72 19.80
N CYS A 357 -10.78 -9.83 19.68
CA CYS A 357 -11.52 -10.19 18.46
C CYS A 357 -12.56 -9.11 18.11
N ASP A 358 -13.27 -8.59 19.10
CA ASP A 358 -14.22 -7.51 18.92
C ASP A 358 -13.55 -6.28 18.27
N PHE A 359 -12.45 -5.77 18.83
CA PHE A 359 -11.70 -4.66 18.22
C PHE A 359 -11.17 -4.95 16.80
N ILE A 360 -10.63 -6.16 16.57
CA ILE A 360 -10.11 -6.54 15.26
C ILE A 360 -11.22 -6.55 14.19
N THR A 361 -12.47 -6.81 14.56
CA THR A 361 -13.61 -6.77 13.63
C THR A 361 -14.22 -5.39 13.42
N LEU A 362 -14.07 -4.46 14.38
CA LEU A 362 -14.67 -3.12 14.29
C LEU A 362 -14.10 -2.28 13.12
N PRO A 363 -14.90 -1.46 12.43
CA PRO A 363 -14.46 -0.63 11.31
C PRO A 363 -13.68 0.64 11.74
N ILE A 364 -12.75 0.50 12.68
CA ILE A 364 -11.91 1.58 13.23
C ILE A 364 -10.45 1.13 13.34
N LEU A 365 -9.54 2.09 13.42
CA LEU A 365 -8.09 1.83 13.50
C LEU A 365 -7.47 2.19 14.85
N VAL A 366 -8.21 2.89 15.70
CA VAL A 366 -7.73 3.37 17.00
C VAL A 366 -8.37 2.56 18.10
N TYR A 367 -7.55 1.91 18.92
CA TYR A 367 -8.02 1.12 20.05
C TYR A 367 -8.35 2.00 21.26
N GLU A 368 -9.53 1.78 21.83
CA GLU A 368 -9.99 2.21 23.14
C GLU A 368 -10.54 1.00 23.91
N LEU A 369 -10.68 1.14 25.24
CA LEU A 369 -11.26 0.09 26.09
C LEU A 369 -12.72 -0.20 25.73
N GLU A 370 -13.49 0.82 25.34
CA GLU A 370 -14.92 0.71 25.10
C GLU A 370 -15.37 1.61 23.97
N TYR A 371 -16.45 1.19 23.30
CA TYR A 371 -17.01 1.86 22.14
C TYR A 371 -18.52 2.01 22.28
N PRO A 372 -19.13 3.07 21.72
CA PRO A 372 -20.57 3.21 21.69
C PRO A 372 -21.19 2.10 20.82
N ARG A 373 -22.20 1.41 21.37
CA ARG A 373 -22.87 0.27 20.71
C ARG A 373 -24.33 0.56 20.34
N THR A 374 -24.81 -0.12 19.30
CA THR A 374 -26.24 -0.19 18.97
C THR A 374 -26.89 -1.37 19.68
N GLU A 375 -28.15 -1.20 20.09
CA GLU A 375 -28.87 -2.23 20.86
C GLU A 375 -29.19 -3.49 20.04
N ARG A 376 -29.42 -3.34 18.73
CA ARG A 376 -29.80 -4.44 17.82
C ARG A 376 -29.24 -4.21 16.42
N VAL A 377 -29.01 -5.31 15.70
CA VAL A 377 -28.61 -5.32 14.29
C VAL A 377 -29.85 -5.19 13.39
N ASN A 378 -29.86 -4.21 12.49
CA ASN A 378 -30.86 -4.05 11.45
C ASN A 378 -30.43 -4.77 10.16
N TRP A 379 -30.86 -6.02 10.01
CA TRP A 379 -30.56 -6.85 8.83
C TRP A 379 -31.08 -6.27 7.51
N SER A 380 -32.17 -5.50 7.52
CA SER A 380 -32.66 -4.82 6.31
C SER A 380 -31.68 -3.75 5.85
N TYR A 381 -31.10 -3.00 6.78
CA TYR A 381 -30.08 -2.00 6.47
C TYR A 381 -28.80 -2.66 5.94
N VAL A 382 -28.36 -3.77 6.57
CA VAL A 382 -27.21 -4.54 6.09
C VAL A 382 -27.45 -5.05 4.66
N ALA A 383 -28.60 -5.69 4.40
CA ALA A 383 -28.94 -6.20 3.07
C ALA A 383 -28.97 -5.09 2.00
N GLU A 384 -29.53 -3.93 2.32
CA GLU A 384 -29.54 -2.75 1.44
C GLU A 384 -28.11 -2.28 1.11
N LYS A 385 -27.26 -2.10 2.13
CA LYS A 385 -25.86 -1.67 1.94
C LYS A 385 -25.03 -2.71 1.19
N THR A 386 -25.26 -4.01 1.44
CA THR A 386 -24.61 -5.09 0.70
C THR A 386 -25.05 -5.11 -0.76
N ALA A 387 -26.35 -4.97 -1.05
CA ALA A 387 -26.85 -4.87 -2.42
C ALA A 387 -26.29 -3.62 -3.15
N ALA A 388 -26.25 -2.48 -2.48
CA ALA A 388 -25.65 -1.24 -3.00
C ALA A 388 -24.15 -1.40 -3.30
N THR A 389 -23.43 -2.15 -2.47
CA THR A 389 -22.00 -2.49 -2.69
C THR A 389 -21.81 -3.23 -4.01
N PHE A 390 -22.50 -4.35 -4.20
CA PHE A 390 -22.37 -5.14 -5.43
C PHE A 390 -22.89 -4.40 -6.66
N GLY A 391 -24.03 -3.69 -6.54
CA GLY A 391 -24.58 -2.87 -7.62
C GLY A 391 -23.61 -1.78 -8.08
N THR A 392 -22.95 -1.11 -7.13
CA THR A 392 -21.98 -0.06 -7.44
C THR A 392 -20.70 -0.63 -8.05
N ILE A 393 -20.21 -1.78 -7.57
CA ILE A 393 -19.07 -2.47 -8.20
C ILE A 393 -19.39 -2.84 -9.65
N VAL A 394 -20.62 -3.27 -9.96
CA VAL A 394 -21.04 -3.52 -11.35
C VAL A 394 -21.00 -2.24 -12.19
N VAL A 395 -21.48 -1.11 -11.66
CA VAL A 395 -21.38 0.19 -12.33
C VAL A 395 -19.91 0.53 -12.61
N MET A 396 -19.03 0.40 -11.61
CA MET A 396 -17.59 0.63 -11.77
C MET A 396 -17.00 -0.25 -12.89
N ILE A 397 -17.29 -1.55 -12.89
CA ILE A 397 -16.81 -2.45 -13.95
C ILE A 397 -17.29 -1.99 -15.32
N VAL A 398 -18.56 -1.60 -15.45
CA VAL A 398 -19.13 -1.07 -16.70
C VAL A 398 -18.42 0.22 -17.12
N VAL A 399 -18.12 1.10 -16.17
CA VAL A 399 -17.45 2.37 -16.43
C VAL A 399 -16.02 2.15 -16.93
N SER A 400 -15.28 1.33 -16.19
CA SER A 400 -13.93 0.94 -16.54
C SER A 400 -13.84 0.25 -17.91
N GLN A 401 -14.76 -0.65 -18.25
CA GLN A 401 -14.73 -1.37 -19.54
C GLN A 401 -15.02 -0.47 -20.74
N ASN A 402 -15.98 0.46 -20.61
CA ASN A 402 -16.43 1.24 -21.76
C ASN A 402 -15.63 2.52 -21.99
N TRP A 403 -15.12 3.17 -20.92
CA TRP A 403 -14.47 4.48 -21.05
C TRP A 403 -12.99 4.48 -20.68
N ILE A 404 -12.56 3.68 -19.69
CA ILE A 404 -11.15 3.68 -19.26
C ILE A 404 -10.31 2.72 -20.11
N TYR A 405 -10.79 1.49 -20.30
CA TYR A 405 -10.06 0.44 -20.99
C TYR A 405 -9.64 0.81 -22.43
N PRO A 406 -10.52 1.42 -23.27
CA PRO A 406 -10.13 1.80 -24.64
C PRO A 406 -9.01 2.85 -24.67
N VAL A 407 -9.04 3.84 -23.76
CA VAL A 407 -8.02 4.90 -23.67
C VAL A 407 -6.71 4.35 -23.14
N VAL A 408 -6.75 3.47 -22.14
CA VAL A 408 -5.54 2.78 -21.68
C VAL A 408 -4.95 1.94 -22.82
N MET A 409 -5.78 1.24 -23.59
CA MET A 409 -5.32 0.48 -24.74
C MET A 409 -4.69 1.36 -25.83
N SER A 410 -5.24 2.55 -26.10
CA SER A 410 -4.62 3.49 -27.06
C SER A 410 -3.26 4.00 -26.57
N THR A 411 -3.09 4.25 -25.27
CA THR A 411 -1.79 4.66 -24.72
C THR A 411 -0.74 3.55 -24.73
N LEU A 412 -1.16 2.29 -24.48
CA LEU A 412 -0.31 1.12 -24.62
C LEU A 412 0.12 0.94 -26.07
N ARG A 413 -0.83 1.07 -27.00
CA ARG A 413 -0.59 1.06 -28.45
C ARG A 413 0.44 2.10 -28.89
N MET A 414 0.31 3.35 -28.46
CA MET A 414 1.27 4.44 -28.73
C MET A 414 2.68 4.12 -28.19
N LYS A 415 2.77 3.40 -27.08
CA LYS A 415 4.04 3.00 -26.48
C LYS A 415 4.66 1.80 -27.22
N GLU A 416 3.85 0.82 -27.59
CA GLU A 416 4.24 -0.32 -28.40
C GLU A 416 4.77 0.14 -29.77
N GLU A 417 4.13 1.12 -30.40
CA GLU A 417 4.52 1.76 -31.68
C GLU A 417 5.86 2.50 -31.64
N GLY A 418 6.44 2.67 -30.46
CA GLY A 418 7.76 3.24 -30.34
C GLY A 418 7.82 4.77 -30.32
N LEU A 419 6.68 5.48 -30.47
CA LEU A 419 6.58 6.94 -30.58
C LEU A 419 7.54 7.68 -29.64
N THR A 420 8.16 8.75 -30.14
CA THR A 420 9.08 9.58 -29.36
C THR A 420 8.37 10.20 -28.15
N VAL A 421 9.12 10.50 -27.08
CA VAL A 421 8.56 11.13 -25.87
C VAL A 421 7.83 12.44 -26.20
N GLN A 422 8.33 13.20 -27.18
CA GLN A 422 7.73 14.45 -27.62
C GLN A 422 6.35 14.26 -28.28
N GLN A 423 6.20 13.26 -29.15
CA GLN A 423 4.91 12.93 -29.77
C GLN A 423 3.90 12.44 -28.72
N ARG A 424 4.34 11.61 -27.75
CA ARG A 424 3.46 11.18 -26.66
C ARG A 424 3.04 12.35 -25.76
N LEU A 425 3.91 13.34 -25.57
CA LEU A 425 3.59 14.54 -24.81
C LEU A 425 2.57 15.44 -25.53
N GLN A 426 2.53 15.41 -26.86
CA GLN A 426 1.51 16.12 -27.65
C GLN A 426 0.13 15.46 -27.54
N GLU A 427 0.08 14.13 -27.49
CA GLU A 427 -1.18 13.38 -27.30
C GLU A 427 -1.66 13.36 -25.84
N PHE A 428 -0.75 13.62 -24.90
CA PHE A 428 -1.00 13.53 -23.47
C PHE A 428 -2.19 14.37 -22.97
N PRO A 429 -2.42 15.63 -23.40
CA PRO A 429 -3.58 16.42 -22.96
C PRO A 429 -4.92 15.80 -23.37
N TRP A 430 -4.99 15.18 -24.55
CA TRP A 430 -6.20 14.53 -25.05
C TRP A 430 -6.51 13.26 -24.26
N VAL A 431 -5.50 12.41 -24.07
CA VAL A 431 -5.59 11.21 -23.23
C VAL A 431 -6.00 11.57 -21.80
N LEU A 432 -5.40 12.61 -21.22
CA LEU A 432 -5.76 13.07 -19.88
C LEU A 432 -7.23 13.52 -19.86
N SER A 433 -7.66 14.33 -20.83
CA SER A 433 -9.04 14.81 -20.95
C SER A 433 -10.06 13.68 -21.02
N ASP A 434 -9.80 12.66 -21.84
CA ASP A 434 -10.68 11.50 -21.98
C ASP A 434 -10.79 10.68 -20.68
N LEU A 435 -9.74 10.71 -19.85
CA LEU A 435 -9.70 10.01 -18.57
C LEU A 435 -10.27 10.81 -17.39
N LEU A 436 -10.34 12.14 -17.47
CA LEU A 436 -10.76 13.01 -16.34
C LEU A 436 -12.11 12.59 -15.74
N PHE A 437 -13.14 12.46 -16.56
CA PHE A 437 -14.50 12.15 -16.10
C PHE A 437 -14.69 10.69 -15.67
N PRO A 438 -14.26 9.69 -16.47
CA PRO A 438 -14.36 8.29 -16.06
C PRO A 438 -13.62 8.01 -14.75
N PHE A 439 -12.39 8.52 -14.57
CA PHE A 439 -11.65 8.32 -13.33
C PHE A 439 -12.25 9.03 -12.14
N MET A 440 -12.78 10.24 -12.32
CA MET A 440 -13.52 10.91 -11.24
C MET A 440 -14.71 10.07 -10.80
N MET A 441 -15.48 9.52 -11.75
CA MET A 441 -16.62 8.69 -11.43
C MET A 441 -16.18 7.43 -10.67
N GLU A 442 -15.13 6.74 -11.12
CA GLU A 442 -14.56 5.60 -10.38
C GLU A 442 -14.09 5.99 -8.97
N TYR A 443 -13.45 7.14 -8.82
CA TYR A 443 -12.97 7.63 -7.53
C TYR A 443 -14.11 7.88 -6.54
N LEU A 444 -15.20 8.53 -7.00
CA LEU A 444 -16.39 8.79 -6.19
C LEU A 444 -17.17 7.51 -5.86
N LEU A 445 -17.31 6.59 -6.82
CA LEU A 445 -17.99 5.32 -6.61
C LEU A 445 -17.18 4.41 -5.67
N ALA A 446 -15.85 4.37 -5.80
CA ALA A 446 -14.96 3.66 -4.88
C ALA A 446 -15.08 4.22 -3.46
N PHE A 447 -15.14 5.55 -3.32
CA PHE A 447 -15.40 6.20 -2.03
C PHE A 447 -16.75 5.78 -1.45
N TYR A 448 -17.82 5.83 -2.25
CA TYR A 448 -19.15 5.43 -1.82
C TYR A 448 -19.21 3.95 -1.38
N VAL A 449 -18.58 3.05 -2.15
CA VAL A 449 -18.52 1.62 -1.82
C VAL A 449 -17.84 1.38 -0.49
N ILE A 450 -16.63 1.93 -0.31
CA ILE A 450 -15.83 1.64 0.88
C ILE A 450 -16.44 2.31 2.11
N TRP A 451 -16.61 3.63 2.09
CA TRP A 451 -16.94 4.39 3.30
C TRP A 451 -18.44 4.42 3.62
N GLU A 452 -19.31 4.44 2.61
CA GLU A 452 -20.75 4.56 2.84
C GLU A 452 -21.49 3.21 2.81
N CYS A 453 -20.99 2.21 2.08
CA CYS A 453 -21.60 0.88 2.02
C CYS A 453 -20.91 -0.13 2.93
N VAL A 454 -19.63 -0.43 2.68
CA VAL A 454 -18.90 -1.51 3.37
C VAL A 454 -18.69 -1.20 4.84
N LEU A 455 -18.15 -0.03 5.19
CA LEU A 455 -17.91 0.32 6.59
C LEU A 455 -19.20 0.41 7.40
N ASN A 456 -20.29 0.92 6.81
CA ASN A 456 -21.59 0.96 7.48
C ASN A 456 -22.23 -0.42 7.66
N ALA A 457 -22.11 -1.30 6.67
CA ALA A 457 -22.55 -2.69 6.81
C ALA A 457 -21.76 -3.41 7.93
N LEU A 458 -20.43 -3.24 7.95
CA LEU A 458 -19.58 -3.80 9.00
C LEU A 458 -19.89 -3.19 10.37
N ALA A 459 -20.11 -1.88 10.45
CA ALA A 459 -20.51 -1.20 11.69
C ALA A 459 -21.81 -1.77 12.24
N GLU A 460 -22.80 -1.98 11.38
CA GLU A 460 -24.09 -2.51 11.83
C GLU A 460 -24.00 -3.98 12.26
N ILE A 461 -23.25 -4.83 11.53
CA ILE A 461 -23.03 -6.23 11.90
C ILE A 461 -22.29 -6.34 13.24
N THR A 462 -21.32 -5.45 13.49
CA THR A 462 -20.54 -5.39 14.74
C THR A 462 -21.18 -4.54 15.84
N GLN A 463 -22.40 -4.04 15.61
CA GLN A 463 -23.14 -3.17 16.54
C GLN A 463 -22.39 -1.89 16.94
N PHE A 464 -21.53 -1.38 16.08
CA PHE A 464 -20.78 -0.14 16.29
C PHE A 464 -21.64 1.09 15.96
N ALA A 465 -21.79 1.99 16.93
CA ALA A 465 -22.71 3.12 16.83
C ALA A 465 -22.07 4.42 16.32
N ASP A 466 -20.73 4.52 16.26
CA ASP A 466 -20.05 5.68 15.72
C ASP A 466 -19.78 5.49 14.22
N ARG A 467 -20.67 5.99 13.36
CA ARG A 467 -20.56 5.86 11.90
C ARG A 467 -19.94 7.08 11.23
N GLY A 468 -19.16 7.86 11.96
CA GLY A 468 -18.47 9.06 11.45
C GLY A 468 -17.21 8.75 10.66
N PHE A 469 -17.25 7.83 9.69
CA PHE A 469 -16.07 7.40 8.93
C PHE A 469 -15.47 8.48 8.02
N TYR A 470 -16.29 9.46 7.65
CA TYR A 470 -15.92 10.62 6.83
C TYR A 470 -16.83 11.81 7.19
N ALA A 471 -16.48 12.99 6.73
CA ALA A 471 -17.30 14.20 6.80
C ALA A 471 -17.55 14.78 5.41
N ASP A 472 -18.18 15.96 5.35
CA ASP A 472 -18.61 16.65 4.13
C ASP A 472 -17.42 17.20 3.31
N TRP A 473 -16.47 16.33 2.96
CA TRP A 473 -15.19 16.68 2.36
C TRP A 473 -15.34 17.32 0.98
N TRP A 474 -16.46 17.13 0.30
CA TRP A 474 -16.81 17.83 -0.95
C TRP A 474 -16.90 19.36 -0.78
N ASN A 475 -17.15 19.83 0.44
CA ASN A 475 -17.15 21.25 0.81
C ASN A 475 -15.78 21.76 1.26
N SER A 476 -14.71 20.97 1.12
CA SER A 476 -13.36 21.36 1.54
C SER A 476 -12.87 22.56 0.72
N VAL A 477 -12.32 23.56 1.42
CA VAL A 477 -11.73 24.77 0.79
C VAL A 477 -10.21 24.65 0.69
N SER A 478 -9.61 23.73 1.45
CA SER A 478 -8.17 23.48 1.48
C SER A 478 -7.83 22.00 1.59
N TRP A 479 -6.64 21.63 1.12
CA TRP A 479 -6.13 20.25 1.16
C TRP A 479 -5.92 19.71 2.57
N ASP A 480 -5.63 20.58 3.56
CA ASP A 480 -5.52 20.15 4.96
C ASP A 480 -6.88 19.80 5.57
N GLN A 481 -7.96 20.45 5.13
CA GLN A 481 -9.31 20.10 5.54
C GLN A 481 -9.72 18.76 4.92
N PHE A 482 -9.49 18.60 3.62
CA PHE A 482 -9.75 17.35 2.91
C PHE A 482 -9.05 16.15 3.57
N ALA A 483 -7.77 16.27 3.92
CA ALA A 483 -7.00 15.21 4.56
C ALA A 483 -7.56 14.76 5.92
N ARG A 484 -8.32 15.63 6.61
CA ARG A 484 -9.01 15.29 7.87
C ARG A 484 -10.39 14.67 7.64
N ASP A 485 -11.10 15.16 6.65
CA ASP A 485 -12.53 14.87 6.45
C ASP A 485 -12.77 13.65 5.53
N TRP A 486 -11.83 13.30 4.64
CA TRP A 486 -11.98 12.21 3.68
C TRP A 486 -12.02 10.81 4.32
N ASN A 487 -11.03 10.48 5.16
CA ASN A 487 -10.88 9.18 5.79
C ASN A 487 -10.52 9.36 7.27
N ARG A 488 -11.55 9.55 8.09
CA ARG A 488 -11.39 9.84 9.52
C ARG A 488 -10.69 8.70 10.29
N PRO A 489 -10.98 7.40 10.05
CA PRO A 489 -10.26 6.32 10.73
C PRO A 489 -8.74 6.40 10.58
N VAL A 490 -8.25 6.61 9.34
CA VAL A 490 -6.79 6.72 9.08
C VAL A 490 -6.26 8.05 9.60
N HIS A 491 -6.99 9.15 9.42
CA HIS A 491 -6.59 10.45 9.96
C HIS A 491 -6.40 10.40 11.48
N ASN A 492 -7.37 9.83 12.20
CA ASN A 492 -7.34 9.68 13.66
C ASN A 492 -6.16 8.80 14.12
N PHE A 493 -5.87 7.73 13.38
CA PHE A 493 -4.70 6.89 13.65
C PHE A 493 -3.39 7.68 13.48
N LEU A 494 -3.21 8.37 12.36
CA LEU A 494 -2.02 9.19 12.09
C LEU A 494 -1.88 10.33 13.10
N LEU A 495 -2.98 11.00 13.44
CA LEU A 495 -2.99 12.09 14.42
C LEU A 495 -2.51 11.61 15.80
N ARG A 496 -3.00 10.46 16.26
CA ARG A 496 -2.69 9.91 17.58
C ARG A 496 -1.31 9.27 17.64
N HIS A 497 -1.03 8.33 16.75
CA HIS A 497 0.15 7.45 16.85
C HIS A 497 1.38 8.00 16.14
N VAL A 498 1.21 8.92 15.17
CA VAL A 498 2.33 9.49 14.41
C VAL A 498 2.55 10.95 14.79
N TYR A 499 1.56 11.82 14.59
CA TYR A 499 1.70 13.26 14.80
C TYR A 499 1.97 13.60 16.26
N HIS A 500 1.11 13.15 17.18
CA HIS A 500 1.29 13.42 18.61
C HIS A 500 2.54 12.74 19.18
N SER A 501 2.79 11.48 18.80
CA SER A 501 4.02 10.77 19.19
C SER A 501 5.29 11.48 18.70
N SER A 502 5.28 12.01 17.48
CA SER A 502 6.41 12.78 16.94
C SER A 502 6.69 14.06 17.74
N ILE A 503 5.64 14.70 18.24
CA ILE A 503 5.77 15.92 19.06
C ILE A 503 6.24 15.56 20.48
N SER A 504 5.69 14.51 21.11
CA SER A 504 6.05 14.15 22.49
C SER A 504 7.43 13.51 22.59
N SER A 505 7.75 12.58 21.69
CA SER A 505 8.95 11.74 21.76
C SER A 505 10.17 12.43 21.15
N PHE A 506 10.00 13.08 19.99
CA PHE A 506 11.11 13.76 19.28
C PHE A 506 11.12 15.27 19.48
N LYS A 507 10.19 15.84 20.26
CA LYS A 507 10.07 17.29 20.52
C LYS A 507 10.04 18.14 19.24
N LEU A 508 9.46 17.60 18.16
CA LEU A 508 9.41 18.28 16.87
C LEU A 508 8.43 19.46 16.88
N SER A 509 8.72 20.47 16.04
CA SER A 509 7.78 21.57 15.79
C SER A 509 6.48 21.07 15.15
N ARG A 510 5.39 21.83 15.27
CA ARG A 510 4.10 21.47 14.63
C ARG A 510 4.20 21.33 13.10
N VAL A 511 5.07 22.12 12.46
CA VAL A 511 5.30 22.06 11.02
C VAL A 511 6.07 20.80 10.66
N SER A 512 7.18 20.53 11.34
CA SER A 512 7.98 19.31 11.15
C SER A 512 7.17 18.04 11.41
N ALA A 513 6.35 18.01 12.46
CA ALA A 513 5.46 16.88 12.75
C ALA A 513 4.40 16.66 11.64
N SER A 514 3.88 17.74 11.06
CA SER A 514 2.97 17.66 9.91
C SER A 514 3.70 17.10 8.68
N LEU A 515 4.91 17.58 8.38
CA LEU A 515 5.73 17.08 7.28
C LEU A 515 6.03 15.59 7.42
N VAL A 516 6.47 15.13 8.59
CA VAL A 516 6.73 13.72 8.87
C VAL A 516 5.47 12.87 8.69
N THR A 517 4.32 13.35 9.16
CA THR A 517 3.04 12.63 9.03
C THR A 517 2.63 12.49 7.56
N PHE A 518 2.71 13.57 6.77
CA PHE A 518 2.40 13.54 5.34
C PHE A 518 3.40 12.68 4.56
N PHE A 519 4.69 12.78 4.87
CA PHE A 519 5.73 11.97 4.23
C PHE A 519 5.55 10.49 4.50
N LEU A 520 5.27 10.10 5.74
CA LEU A 520 4.97 8.70 6.10
C LEU A 520 3.74 8.20 5.33
N SER A 521 2.67 9.00 5.27
CA SER A 521 1.49 8.68 4.47
C SER A 521 1.87 8.48 3.00
N ALA A 522 2.69 9.35 2.42
CA ALA A 522 3.12 9.27 1.03
C ALA A 522 3.94 8.00 0.73
N CYS A 523 4.85 7.63 1.64
CA CYS A 523 5.60 6.38 1.54
C CYS A 523 4.70 5.13 1.56
N ILE A 524 3.65 5.12 2.39
CA ILE A 524 2.70 3.98 2.45
C ILE A 524 1.91 3.88 1.14
N HIS A 525 1.48 5.00 0.56
CA HIS A 525 0.79 5.00 -0.73
C HIS A 525 1.71 4.53 -1.87
N GLU A 526 2.96 5.00 -1.91
CA GLU A 526 3.96 4.52 -2.86
C GLU A 526 4.29 3.04 -2.65
N LEU A 527 4.29 2.54 -1.41
CA LEU A 527 4.44 1.11 -1.12
C LEU A 527 3.32 0.27 -1.73
N ILE A 528 2.07 0.75 -1.66
CA ILE A 528 0.93 0.09 -2.32
C ILE A 528 1.15 0.08 -3.83
N MET A 529 1.56 1.21 -4.42
CA MET A 529 1.87 1.29 -5.85
C MET A 529 3.02 0.36 -6.26
N LEU A 530 4.06 0.28 -5.43
CA LEU A 530 5.18 -0.63 -5.60
C LEU A 530 4.71 -2.09 -5.63
N CYS A 531 3.81 -2.48 -4.73
CA CYS A 531 3.26 -3.85 -4.71
C CYS A 531 2.38 -4.15 -5.94
N ILE A 532 1.62 -3.16 -6.43
CA ILE A 532 0.76 -3.31 -7.62
C ILE A 532 1.60 -3.45 -8.89
N PHE A 533 2.52 -2.51 -9.11
CA PHE A 533 3.29 -2.40 -10.36
C PHE A 533 4.62 -3.15 -10.32
N ARG A 534 5.00 -3.67 -9.16
CA ARG A 534 6.30 -4.31 -8.88
C ARG A 534 7.51 -3.45 -9.21
N ARG A 535 7.35 -2.12 -9.25
CA ARG A 535 8.39 -1.13 -9.53
C ARG A 535 8.16 0.13 -8.71
N LEU A 536 9.26 0.73 -8.24
CA LEU A 536 9.26 2.01 -7.54
C LEU A 536 9.31 3.15 -8.57
N ARG A 537 8.30 4.03 -8.61
CA ARG A 537 8.22 5.12 -9.61
C ARG A 537 8.28 6.51 -8.96
N GLY A 538 7.75 6.64 -7.75
CA GLY A 538 7.74 7.90 -6.99
C GLY A 538 6.70 8.93 -7.46
N TYR A 539 5.88 8.63 -8.48
CA TYR A 539 4.87 9.58 -8.98
C TYR A 539 3.81 9.89 -7.93
N LEU A 540 3.30 8.88 -7.23
CA LEU A 540 2.28 9.08 -6.20
C LEU A 540 2.88 9.80 -4.99
N LEU A 541 4.10 9.42 -4.59
CA LEU A 541 4.84 10.11 -3.54
C LEU A 541 5.02 11.60 -3.85
N PHE A 542 5.47 11.94 -5.06
CA PHE A 542 5.66 13.33 -5.47
C PHE A 542 4.34 14.12 -5.49
N LEU A 543 3.28 13.54 -6.07
CA LEU A 543 1.96 14.17 -6.13
C LEU A 543 1.32 14.35 -4.74
N GLN A 544 1.56 13.46 -3.79
CA GLN A 544 1.09 13.65 -2.42
C GLN A 544 1.92 14.68 -1.65
N MET A 545 3.23 14.72 -1.84
CA MET A 545 4.08 15.75 -1.22
C MET A 545 3.80 17.15 -1.76
N SER A 546 3.36 17.28 -3.02
CA SER A 546 2.96 18.56 -3.61
C SER A 546 1.66 19.16 -3.01
N GLN A 547 0.89 18.37 -2.25
CA GLN A 547 -0.27 18.87 -1.50
C GLN A 547 0.13 19.90 -0.42
N LEU A 548 1.32 19.79 0.18
CA LEU A 548 1.79 20.69 1.23
C LEU A 548 2.04 22.13 0.71
N PRO A 549 2.74 22.33 -0.42
CA PRO A 549 2.77 23.62 -1.13
C PRO A 549 1.37 24.16 -1.44
N LEU A 550 0.43 23.31 -1.88
CA LEU A 550 -0.95 23.73 -2.17
C LEU A 550 -1.70 24.18 -0.90
N VAL A 551 -1.45 23.56 0.25
CA VAL A 551 -1.93 24.04 1.56
C VAL A 551 -1.32 25.39 1.91
N SER A 552 -0.03 25.60 1.63
CA SER A 552 0.60 26.91 1.85
C SER A 552 -0.02 27.98 0.95
N LEU A 553 -0.29 27.64 -0.32
CA LEU A 553 -0.93 28.51 -1.29
C LEU A 553 -2.34 28.92 -0.84
N SER A 554 -3.13 27.99 -0.29
CA SER A 554 -4.48 28.32 0.22
C SER A 554 -4.45 29.28 1.42
N ARG A 555 -3.32 29.37 2.13
CA ARG A 555 -3.12 30.30 3.26
C ARG A 555 -2.62 31.68 2.83
N THR A 556 -2.25 31.88 1.57
CA THR A 556 -1.80 33.18 1.05
C THR A 556 -2.94 34.20 1.02
N ARG A 557 -2.58 35.50 0.97
CA ARG A 557 -3.56 36.61 0.95
C ARG A 557 -4.51 36.55 -0.25
N LEU A 558 -4.13 35.88 -1.35
CA LEU A 558 -4.93 35.75 -2.56
C LEU A 558 -6.16 34.83 -2.38
N MET A 559 -6.00 33.76 -1.59
CA MET A 559 -7.01 32.69 -1.42
C MET A 559 -7.73 32.79 -0.06
N ARG A 560 -7.14 33.48 0.91
CA ARG A 560 -7.67 33.62 2.27
C ARG A 560 -9.06 34.30 2.25
N GLY A 561 -10.05 33.63 2.82
CA GLY A 561 -11.43 34.13 2.94
C GLY A 561 -12.33 33.85 1.72
N ARG A 562 -11.78 33.42 0.58
CA ARG A 562 -12.55 33.13 -0.64
C ARG A 562 -12.92 31.65 -0.75
N ARG A 563 -13.99 31.24 -0.07
CA ARG A 563 -14.41 29.82 0.04
C ARG A 563 -14.69 29.16 -1.31
N LEU A 564 -15.37 29.85 -2.23
CA LEU A 564 -15.69 29.32 -3.55
C LEU A 564 -14.44 29.01 -4.38
N ILE A 565 -13.49 29.96 -4.43
CA ILE A 565 -12.25 29.78 -5.20
C ILE A 565 -11.44 28.63 -4.62
N GLY A 566 -11.31 28.55 -3.29
CA GLY A 566 -10.61 27.41 -2.66
C GLY A 566 -11.25 26.06 -2.98
N ASN A 567 -12.58 25.97 -3.00
CA ASN A 567 -13.29 24.75 -3.38
C ASN A 567 -13.12 24.39 -4.86
N ILE A 568 -13.14 25.36 -5.77
CA ILE A 568 -12.87 25.14 -7.20
C ILE A 568 -11.44 24.59 -7.41
N PHE A 569 -10.43 25.19 -6.78
CA PHE A 569 -9.04 24.71 -6.86
C PHE A 569 -8.88 23.31 -6.26
N PHE A 570 -9.59 23.02 -5.16
CA PHE A 570 -9.64 21.70 -4.56
C PHE A 570 -10.19 20.66 -5.55
N TRP A 571 -11.36 20.90 -6.13
CA TRP A 571 -11.97 20.00 -7.11
C TRP A 571 -11.10 19.84 -8.36
N LEU A 572 -10.54 20.93 -8.89
CA LEU A 572 -9.63 20.86 -10.05
C LEU A 572 -8.43 19.94 -9.77
N GLY A 573 -7.88 19.98 -8.56
CA GLY A 573 -6.82 19.06 -8.17
C GLY A 573 -7.27 17.60 -7.99
N ILE A 574 -8.46 17.35 -7.44
CA ILE A 574 -9.03 15.98 -7.34
C ILE A 574 -9.39 15.41 -8.73
N PHE A 575 -9.81 16.23 -9.70
CA PHE A 575 -10.06 15.80 -11.08
C PHE A 575 -8.76 15.44 -11.82
N THR A 576 -7.74 16.26 -11.66
CA THR A 576 -6.49 16.11 -12.43
C THR A 576 -5.54 15.06 -11.83
N GLY A 577 -5.45 14.96 -10.50
CA GLY A 577 -4.48 14.10 -9.80
C GLY A 577 -4.57 12.60 -10.13
N PRO A 578 -5.70 11.92 -9.85
CA PRO A 578 -5.89 10.49 -10.14
C PRO A 578 -5.76 10.17 -11.63
N SER A 579 -6.30 11.03 -12.49
CA SER A 579 -6.25 10.88 -13.95
C SER A 579 -4.81 10.96 -14.46
N LEU A 580 -4.04 11.95 -13.99
CA LEU A 580 -2.60 12.09 -14.27
C LEU A 580 -1.82 10.86 -13.79
N LEU A 581 -2.10 10.39 -12.57
CA LEU A 581 -1.44 9.20 -12.03
C LEU A 581 -1.70 7.99 -12.91
N CYS A 582 -2.93 7.77 -13.39
CA CYS A 582 -3.23 6.66 -14.28
C CYS A 582 -2.47 6.78 -15.60
N THR A 583 -2.48 7.94 -16.26
CA THR A 583 -1.78 8.10 -17.55
C THR A 583 -0.28 7.85 -17.42
N CYS A 584 0.33 8.31 -16.33
CA CYS A 584 1.74 8.04 -16.02
C CYS A 584 1.97 6.56 -15.62
N CYS A 585 0.98 5.89 -15.04
CA CYS A 585 1.10 4.51 -14.58
C CYS A 585 0.84 3.45 -15.66
N SER A 586 0.00 3.74 -16.64
CA SER A 586 -0.37 2.89 -17.79
C SER A 586 0.72 2.74 -18.83
N VAL A 587 1.91 3.33 -18.59
CA VAL A 587 3.12 3.20 -19.41
C VAL A 587 3.66 1.75 -19.28
N GLY A 588 2.98 0.79 -19.92
CA GLY A 588 3.28 -0.65 -19.94
C GLY A 588 4.61 -0.95 -20.62
N VAL A 589 5.50 -1.64 -19.92
CA VAL A 589 6.94 -1.80 -20.19
C VAL A 589 7.27 -2.15 -21.66
N LYS A 590 8.21 -1.40 -22.27
CA LYS A 590 8.92 -1.81 -23.50
C LYS A 590 10.01 -2.80 -23.08
N HIS A 591 10.45 -3.69 -23.98
CA HIS A 591 11.71 -4.40 -23.82
C HIS A 591 12.83 -3.35 -23.72
N GLU A 592 13.42 -3.20 -22.54
CA GLU A 592 14.26 -2.06 -22.18
C GLU A 592 15.65 -2.16 -22.82
N GLY A 593 16.07 -1.08 -23.49
CA GLY A 593 17.37 -0.92 -24.12
C GLY A 593 17.34 0.22 -25.14
N GLU A 594 18.48 0.85 -25.39
CA GLU A 594 18.66 1.75 -26.53
C GLU A 594 19.29 0.93 -27.66
N ALA A 595 18.73 1.06 -28.86
CA ALA A 595 19.28 0.47 -30.07
C ALA A 595 20.68 1.06 -30.33
N LYS A 596 21.69 0.20 -30.50
CA LYS A 596 23.11 0.59 -30.63
C LYS A 596 23.63 0.51 -32.06
N GLY A 597 23.10 -0.41 -32.86
CA GLY A 597 23.34 -0.48 -34.29
C GLY A 597 22.88 0.76 -35.06
N GLN A 598 23.24 0.81 -36.33
CA GLN A 598 23.06 1.97 -37.20
C GLN A 598 22.32 1.57 -38.48
N PHE A 599 21.50 2.47 -39.01
CA PHE A 599 20.92 2.31 -40.33
C PHE A 599 21.95 2.69 -41.40
N GLN A 600 22.19 1.79 -42.33
CA GLN A 600 23.11 1.98 -43.46
C GLN A 600 22.50 1.39 -44.73
N GLN A 601 22.93 1.86 -45.89
CA GLN A 601 22.53 1.29 -47.17
C GLN A 601 23.40 0.08 -47.49
N VAL A 602 22.76 -1.05 -47.81
CA VAL A 602 23.41 -2.28 -48.28
C VAL A 602 22.82 -2.59 -49.65
N GLY A 603 23.61 -2.38 -50.70
CA GLY A 603 23.11 -2.33 -52.08
C GLY A 603 22.10 -1.20 -52.27
N ASP A 604 20.87 -1.55 -52.66
CA ASP A 604 19.75 -0.62 -52.86
C ASP A 604 18.73 -0.61 -51.72
N VAL A 605 19.00 -1.31 -50.61
CA VAL A 605 18.07 -1.46 -49.48
C VAL A 605 18.68 -0.98 -48.17
N GLU A 606 17.87 -0.27 -47.38
CA GLU A 606 18.25 0.16 -46.04
C GLU A 606 18.33 -1.07 -45.12
N ALA A 607 19.42 -1.21 -44.38
CA ALA A 607 19.60 -2.26 -43.38
C ALA A 607 19.99 -1.65 -42.03
N TYR A 608 19.55 -2.30 -40.96
CA TYR A 608 20.06 -2.04 -39.62
C TYR A 608 21.27 -2.95 -39.37
N ILE A 609 22.42 -2.33 -39.14
CA ILE A 609 23.71 -3.00 -38.95
C ILE A 609 24.16 -2.89 -37.50
N SER A 610 24.51 -4.02 -36.89
CA SER A 610 25.05 -4.06 -35.53
C SER A 610 26.37 -4.83 -35.50
N HIS A 611 27.41 -4.21 -34.94
CA HIS A 611 28.75 -4.78 -34.88
C HIS A 611 29.03 -5.41 -33.51
N PRO A 612 29.74 -6.55 -33.46
CA PRO A 612 30.27 -7.07 -32.22
C PRO A 612 31.36 -6.16 -31.65
N ALA A 613 31.71 -6.35 -30.37
CA ALA A 613 32.65 -5.47 -29.67
C ALA A 613 34.06 -5.43 -30.31
N ASP A 614 34.46 -6.49 -31.00
CA ASP A 614 35.73 -6.60 -31.73
C ASP A 614 35.64 -6.11 -33.18
N HIS A 615 34.46 -5.65 -33.62
CA HIS A 615 34.15 -5.24 -35.00
C HIS A 615 34.43 -6.32 -36.06
N SER A 616 34.56 -7.59 -35.66
CA SER A 616 34.78 -8.71 -36.57
C SER A 616 33.55 -8.99 -37.43
N THR A 617 33.74 -9.18 -38.74
CA THR A 617 32.67 -9.58 -39.69
C THR A 617 32.72 -11.06 -40.05
N LYS A 618 33.66 -11.83 -39.47
CA LYS A 618 33.89 -13.25 -39.84
C LYS A 618 32.66 -14.13 -39.63
N ARG A 619 31.93 -13.92 -38.53
CA ARG A 619 30.70 -14.62 -38.19
C ARG A 619 29.56 -13.63 -38.28
N ALA A 620 28.74 -13.77 -39.31
CA ALA A 620 27.64 -12.86 -39.57
C ALA A 620 26.28 -13.55 -39.45
N ILE A 621 25.27 -12.76 -39.09
CA ILE A 621 23.87 -13.18 -39.03
C ILE A 621 23.03 -12.26 -39.91
N LEU A 622 22.34 -12.86 -40.87
CA LEU A 622 21.29 -12.23 -41.66
C LEU A 622 19.97 -12.34 -40.90
N LEU A 623 19.48 -11.23 -40.34
CA LEU A 623 18.26 -11.19 -39.54
C LEU A 623 17.06 -10.77 -40.38
N LEU A 624 16.16 -11.72 -40.64
CA LEU A 624 14.96 -11.54 -41.43
C LEU A 624 13.76 -11.33 -40.50
N THR A 625 13.19 -10.13 -40.58
CA THR A 625 12.20 -9.63 -39.62
C THR A 625 10.80 -10.23 -39.81
N ASP A 626 9.94 -10.03 -38.80
CA ASP A 626 8.51 -10.24 -38.98
C ASP A 626 7.91 -9.10 -39.83
N VAL A 627 6.60 -9.17 -40.09
CA VAL A 627 5.90 -8.19 -40.93
C VAL A 627 5.97 -6.74 -40.42
N ILE A 628 6.46 -6.49 -39.20
CA ILE A 628 6.60 -5.14 -38.63
C ILE A 628 7.90 -4.45 -39.10
N GLY A 629 8.88 -5.21 -39.59
CA GLY A 629 10.08 -4.69 -40.25
C GLY A 629 11.26 -4.32 -39.33
N HIS A 630 12.36 -3.89 -39.96
CA HIS A 630 13.67 -3.59 -39.35
C HIS A 630 13.66 -2.36 -38.44
N ARG A 631 12.73 -1.43 -38.65
CA ARG A 631 12.55 -0.24 -37.81
C ARG A 631 11.84 -0.52 -36.49
N PHE A 632 11.37 -1.75 -36.26
CA PHE A 632 10.78 -2.13 -34.98
C PHE A 632 11.85 -2.28 -33.89
N ILE A 633 11.66 -1.57 -32.77
CA ILE A 633 12.65 -1.53 -31.68
C ILE A 633 12.98 -2.92 -31.11
N ASN A 634 12.01 -3.83 -30.99
CA ASN A 634 12.31 -5.16 -30.46
C ASN A 634 13.20 -5.97 -31.42
N ALA A 635 13.07 -5.76 -32.73
CA ALA A 635 13.92 -6.42 -33.73
C ALA A 635 15.35 -5.86 -33.67
N GLN A 636 15.51 -4.54 -33.49
CA GLN A 636 16.80 -3.89 -33.28
C GLN A 636 17.50 -4.39 -32.01
N LEU A 637 16.78 -4.50 -30.90
CA LEU A 637 17.34 -5.02 -29.65
C LEU A 637 17.78 -6.48 -29.77
N ILE A 638 17.08 -7.31 -30.56
CA ILE A 638 17.51 -8.67 -30.87
C ILE A 638 18.81 -8.65 -31.68
N ALA A 639 18.89 -7.79 -32.71
CA ALA A 639 20.10 -7.63 -33.51
C ALA A 639 21.31 -7.20 -32.65
N ASP A 640 21.12 -6.23 -31.76
CA ASP A 640 22.17 -5.77 -30.85
C ASP A 640 22.57 -6.83 -29.81
N GLN A 641 21.62 -7.64 -29.34
CA GLN A 641 21.94 -8.75 -28.43
C GLN A 641 22.72 -9.86 -29.15
N LEU A 642 22.40 -10.16 -30.41
CA LEU A 642 23.21 -11.07 -31.22
C LEU A 642 24.62 -10.49 -31.43
N ALA A 643 24.73 -9.19 -31.71
CA ALA A 643 26.03 -8.53 -31.83
C ALA A 643 26.85 -8.56 -30.55
N ALA A 644 26.20 -8.36 -29.40
CA ALA A 644 26.85 -8.52 -28.09
C ALA A 644 27.35 -9.94 -27.83
N ASN A 645 26.84 -10.96 -28.54
CA ASN A 645 27.31 -12.35 -28.50
C ASN A 645 28.40 -12.67 -29.56
N GLY A 646 28.99 -11.64 -30.19
CA GLY A 646 30.14 -11.81 -31.09
C GLY A 646 29.79 -11.99 -32.57
N TYR A 647 28.56 -11.65 -32.97
CA TYR A 647 28.11 -11.77 -34.36
C TYR A 647 28.00 -10.41 -35.06
N PHE A 648 28.41 -10.32 -36.31
CA PHE A 648 28.06 -9.18 -37.14
C PHE A 648 26.64 -9.33 -37.69
N VAL A 649 25.73 -8.42 -37.38
CA VAL A 649 24.31 -8.58 -37.71
C VAL A 649 23.89 -7.59 -38.77
N VAL A 650 23.29 -8.09 -39.85
CA VAL A 650 22.68 -7.30 -40.91
C VAL A 650 21.19 -7.63 -40.97
N MET A 651 20.36 -6.61 -40.74
CA MET A 651 18.90 -6.73 -40.73
C MET A 651 18.29 -5.83 -41.82
N PRO A 652 18.01 -6.36 -43.01
CA PRO A 652 17.52 -5.55 -44.13
C PRO A 652 16.04 -5.19 -44.02
N ASP A 653 15.66 -4.10 -44.70
CA ASP A 653 14.26 -3.77 -44.97
C ASP A 653 13.67 -4.70 -46.03
N LEU A 654 12.93 -5.71 -45.58
CA LEU A 654 12.27 -6.67 -46.47
C LEU A 654 11.11 -6.08 -47.28
N PHE A 655 10.64 -4.88 -46.93
CA PHE A 655 9.37 -4.33 -47.42
C PHE A 655 9.54 -3.00 -48.18
N HIS A 656 10.77 -2.53 -48.41
CA HIS A 656 11.06 -1.25 -49.08
C HIS A 656 10.27 -0.07 -48.50
N GLY A 657 10.23 0.04 -47.18
CA GLY A 657 9.53 1.10 -46.47
C GLY A 657 8.02 0.88 -46.29
N ASP A 658 7.48 -0.28 -46.68
CA ASP A 658 6.06 -0.64 -46.53
C ASP A 658 5.80 -1.81 -45.53
N PRO A 659 6.32 -1.77 -44.28
CA PRO A 659 6.02 -2.79 -43.28
C PRO A 659 4.57 -2.68 -42.77
N VAL A 660 4.04 -3.78 -42.24
CA VAL A 660 2.75 -3.78 -41.55
C VAL A 660 2.84 -2.91 -40.29
N PRO A 661 1.93 -1.93 -40.12
CA PRO A 661 1.87 -1.15 -38.89
C PRO A 661 1.68 -2.06 -37.67
N LEU A 662 2.46 -1.82 -36.61
CA LEU A 662 2.38 -2.60 -35.37
C LEU A 662 0.94 -2.69 -34.84
N ASN A 663 0.22 -1.56 -34.90
CA ASN A 663 -1.19 -1.51 -34.64
C ASN A 663 -1.96 -1.40 -35.95
N ARG A 664 -2.49 -2.53 -36.40
CA ARG A 664 -3.29 -2.61 -37.61
C ARG A 664 -4.57 -1.75 -37.46
N PRO A 665 -4.85 -0.82 -38.39
CA PRO A 665 -6.11 -0.08 -38.38
C PRO A 665 -7.30 -1.01 -38.61
N ASP A 666 -8.48 -0.63 -38.09
CA ASP A 666 -9.72 -1.40 -38.28
C ASP A 666 -10.03 -1.53 -39.78
N GLY A 667 -10.08 -2.77 -40.29
CA GLY A 667 -10.27 -3.06 -41.72
C GLY A 667 -8.98 -3.31 -42.52
N PHE A 668 -7.80 -3.32 -41.91
CA PHE A 668 -6.55 -3.69 -42.59
C PHE A 668 -6.56 -5.16 -43.04
N ASP A 669 -6.52 -5.38 -44.36
CA ASP A 669 -6.46 -6.71 -44.96
C ASP A 669 -5.01 -7.13 -45.22
N LEU A 670 -4.53 -8.09 -44.41
CA LEU A 670 -3.18 -8.64 -44.53
C LEU A 670 -2.95 -9.35 -45.86
N MET A 671 -3.99 -9.96 -46.46
CA MET A 671 -3.87 -10.61 -47.77
C MET A 671 -3.81 -9.58 -48.89
N ALA A 672 -4.50 -8.45 -48.74
CA ALA A 672 -4.41 -7.33 -49.67
C ALA A 672 -3.03 -6.65 -49.60
N TRP A 673 -2.45 -6.48 -48.41
CA TRP A 673 -1.07 -6.00 -48.26
C TRP A 673 -0.07 -7.00 -48.86
N LEU A 674 -0.27 -8.31 -48.63
CA LEU A 674 0.63 -9.34 -49.14
C LEU A 674 0.60 -9.44 -50.68
N LYS A 675 -0.59 -9.34 -51.31
CA LYS A 675 -0.79 -9.58 -52.76
C LYS A 675 -0.94 -8.32 -53.60
N GLY A 676 -1.43 -7.22 -53.03
CA GLY A 676 -1.72 -5.98 -53.73
C GLY A 676 -0.44 -5.16 -53.97
N PRO A 677 -0.35 -4.37 -55.05
CA PRO A 677 0.87 -3.63 -55.39
C PRO A 677 1.22 -2.64 -54.26
N PRO A 678 2.46 -2.60 -53.73
CA PRO A 678 3.69 -3.20 -54.28
C PRO A 678 3.84 -4.74 -54.20
N GLY A 679 3.11 -5.40 -53.31
CA GLY A 679 3.10 -6.85 -53.08
C GLY A 679 4.33 -7.31 -52.32
N HIS A 680 4.17 -8.21 -51.35
CA HIS A 680 5.28 -8.73 -50.51
C HIS A 680 5.42 -10.24 -50.64
N LEU A 681 5.17 -10.74 -51.85
CA LEU A 681 5.37 -12.13 -52.25
C LEU A 681 6.85 -12.43 -52.54
N PRO A 682 7.24 -13.72 -52.66
CA PRO A 682 8.64 -14.10 -52.83
C PRO A 682 9.37 -13.40 -53.99
N ASP A 683 8.68 -13.15 -55.11
CA ASP A 683 9.23 -12.47 -56.29
C ASP A 683 9.79 -11.07 -55.99
N ARG A 684 9.34 -10.42 -54.91
CA ARG A 684 9.85 -9.11 -54.48
C ARG A 684 10.84 -9.22 -53.31
N VAL A 685 10.55 -10.05 -52.33
CA VAL A 685 11.35 -10.11 -51.08
C VAL A 685 12.62 -10.96 -51.27
N GLU A 686 12.57 -12.02 -52.06
CA GLU A 686 13.72 -12.92 -52.28
C GLU A 686 14.90 -12.21 -52.97
N PRO A 687 14.70 -11.35 -53.99
CA PRO A 687 15.78 -10.52 -54.54
C PRO A 687 16.48 -9.64 -53.49
N VAL A 688 15.74 -9.06 -52.55
CA VAL A 688 16.31 -8.26 -51.45
C VAL A 688 17.20 -9.12 -50.56
N VAL A 689 16.71 -10.29 -50.16
CA VAL A 689 17.45 -11.22 -49.30
C VAL A 689 18.73 -11.70 -50.00
N GLN A 690 18.65 -12.07 -51.28
CA GLN A 690 19.79 -12.53 -52.04
C GLN A 690 20.82 -11.41 -52.26
N MET A 691 20.39 -10.21 -52.63
CA MET A 691 21.26 -9.06 -52.82
C MET A 691 22.02 -8.72 -51.54
N VAL A 692 21.33 -8.64 -50.40
CA VAL A 692 21.97 -8.36 -49.11
C VAL A 692 22.95 -9.47 -48.74
N PHE A 693 22.63 -10.73 -49.01
CA PHE A 693 23.54 -11.85 -48.79
C PHE A 693 24.82 -11.78 -49.65
N GLU A 694 24.70 -11.43 -50.93
CA GLU A 694 25.87 -11.22 -51.80
C GLU A 694 26.72 -10.04 -51.34
N GLU A 695 26.10 -8.93 -50.91
CA GLU A 695 26.80 -7.77 -50.34
C GLU A 695 27.49 -8.12 -49.00
N MET A 696 26.87 -8.99 -48.19
CA MET A 696 27.49 -9.51 -46.98
C MET A 696 28.77 -10.31 -47.29
N LYS A 697 28.75 -11.16 -48.33
CA LYS A 697 29.92 -11.95 -48.75
C LYS A 697 31.00 -11.11 -49.42
N SER A 698 30.62 -10.17 -50.27
CA SER A 698 31.55 -9.39 -51.10
C SER A 698 32.05 -8.13 -50.39
N SER A 699 31.20 -7.11 -50.23
CA SER A 699 31.55 -5.79 -49.72
C SER A 699 31.81 -5.77 -48.22
N LEU A 700 31.04 -6.54 -47.43
CA LEU A 700 31.18 -6.58 -45.97
C LEU A 700 32.15 -7.66 -45.47
N GLY A 701 32.67 -8.48 -46.38
CA GLY A 701 33.72 -9.47 -46.10
C GLY A 701 33.34 -10.56 -45.10
N CYS A 702 32.06 -10.96 -45.06
CA CYS A 702 31.60 -11.99 -44.14
C CYS A 702 32.02 -13.40 -44.61
N GLU A 703 32.69 -14.17 -43.75
CA GLU A 703 33.19 -15.52 -44.09
C GLU A 703 32.13 -16.60 -43.87
N ARG A 704 31.44 -16.57 -42.73
CA ARG A 704 30.40 -17.52 -42.33
C ARG A 704 29.12 -16.77 -42.01
N ILE A 705 28.00 -17.15 -42.63
CA ILE A 705 26.73 -16.42 -42.54
C ILE A 705 25.61 -17.36 -42.10
N GLY A 706 25.01 -17.08 -40.96
CA GLY A 706 23.76 -17.73 -40.54
C GLY A 706 22.54 -16.88 -40.87
N ALA A 707 21.39 -17.53 -41.08
CA ALA A 707 20.11 -16.86 -41.24
C ALA A 707 19.25 -17.01 -39.97
N ILE A 708 18.61 -15.94 -39.52
CA ILE A 708 17.56 -15.99 -38.51
C ILE A 708 16.27 -15.40 -39.04
N GLY A 709 15.17 -16.14 -38.92
CA GLY A 709 13.86 -15.71 -39.42
C GLY A 709 12.78 -15.70 -38.35
N TYR A 710 12.08 -14.58 -38.22
CA TYR A 710 10.95 -14.42 -37.30
C TYR A 710 9.62 -14.31 -38.07
N CYS A 711 8.63 -15.16 -37.76
CA CYS A 711 7.33 -15.14 -38.45
C CYS A 711 7.49 -15.19 -39.98
N PHE A 712 7.25 -14.09 -40.68
CA PHE A 712 7.35 -13.95 -42.13
C PHE A 712 8.77 -14.17 -42.64
N GLY A 713 9.78 -13.65 -41.93
CA GLY A 713 11.18 -13.85 -42.27
C GLY A 713 11.63 -15.33 -42.22
N ALA A 714 10.87 -16.21 -41.55
CA ALA A 714 11.21 -17.63 -41.48
C ALA A 714 11.19 -18.33 -42.85
N LYS A 715 10.25 -17.96 -43.74
CA LYS A 715 10.17 -18.49 -45.11
C LYS A 715 11.44 -18.21 -45.91
N TYR A 716 12.03 -17.03 -45.71
CA TYR A 716 13.23 -16.64 -46.44
C TYR A 716 14.49 -17.21 -45.78
N ALA A 717 14.53 -17.29 -44.45
CA ALA A 717 15.65 -17.89 -43.73
C ALA A 717 15.84 -19.38 -44.09
N ILE A 718 14.75 -20.13 -44.26
CA ILE A 718 14.83 -21.54 -44.67
C ILE A 718 15.25 -21.70 -46.13
N ARG A 719 14.81 -20.79 -47.03
CA ARG A 719 15.21 -20.79 -48.44
C ARG A 719 16.68 -20.43 -48.65
N MET A 720 17.27 -19.66 -47.75
CA MET A 720 18.71 -19.40 -47.75
C MET A 720 19.54 -20.63 -47.34
N LEU A 721 18.92 -21.70 -46.81
CA LEU A 721 19.63 -22.92 -46.39
C LEU A 721 19.82 -23.91 -47.55
N GLN A 722 20.36 -23.41 -48.66
CA GLN A 722 20.60 -24.11 -49.93
C GLN A 722 22.09 -24.08 -50.31
N PRO A 723 22.57 -24.89 -51.27
CA PRO A 723 23.97 -24.85 -51.71
C PRO A 723 24.38 -23.44 -52.17
N GLY A 724 25.43 -22.89 -51.58
CA GLY A 724 25.89 -21.51 -51.86
C GLY A 724 25.23 -20.42 -51.01
N GLY A 725 24.18 -20.75 -50.24
CA GLY A 725 23.48 -19.87 -49.31
C GLY A 725 24.12 -19.82 -47.91
N CYS A 726 23.30 -19.62 -46.88
CA CYS A 726 23.72 -19.54 -45.48
C CYS A 726 24.14 -20.90 -44.91
N ASP A 727 25.10 -20.88 -43.98
CA ASP A 727 25.69 -22.08 -43.35
C ASP A 727 24.73 -22.77 -42.37
N VAL A 728 23.87 -22.01 -41.70
CA VAL A 728 22.95 -22.46 -40.66
C VAL A 728 21.73 -21.55 -40.60
N ALA A 729 20.57 -22.09 -40.23
CA ALA A 729 19.38 -21.28 -39.99
C ALA A 729 18.72 -21.53 -38.62
N TYR A 730 18.11 -20.47 -38.08
CA TYR A 730 17.23 -20.54 -36.91
C TYR A 730 15.89 -19.84 -37.21
N LEU A 731 14.77 -20.47 -36.86
CA LEU A 731 13.43 -19.96 -37.08
C LEU A 731 12.70 -19.80 -35.75
N ALA A 732 12.01 -18.68 -35.55
CA ALA A 732 11.12 -18.48 -34.42
C ALA A 732 9.69 -18.21 -34.89
N HIS A 733 8.75 -19.00 -34.34
CA HIS A 733 7.32 -18.97 -34.67
C HIS A 733 7.08 -18.82 -36.18
N PRO A 734 7.51 -19.80 -37.00
CA PRO A 734 7.59 -19.66 -38.46
C PRO A 734 6.21 -19.50 -39.12
N SER A 735 6.18 -18.75 -40.23
CA SER A 735 4.99 -18.54 -41.07
C SER A 735 5.31 -18.84 -42.53
N PHE A 736 4.35 -19.39 -43.28
CA PHE A 736 4.43 -19.59 -44.73
C PHE A 736 5.61 -20.46 -45.22
N VAL A 737 6.15 -21.31 -44.36
CA VAL A 737 7.14 -22.33 -44.76
C VAL A 737 6.40 -23.51 -45.40
N GLU A 738 6.75 -23.83 -46.63
CA GLU A 738 6.20 -24.98 -47.36
C GLU A 738 7.02 -26.26 -47.08
N ILE A 739 6.38 -27.40 -47.24
CA ILE A 739 6.99 -28.72 -47.00
C ILE A 739 8.19 -28.96 -47.91
N ASP A 740 8.09 -28.57 -49.18
CA ASP A 740 9.18 -28.74 -50.16
C ASP A 740 10.40 -27.89 -49.79
N GLU A 741 10.18 -26.70 -49.23
CA GLU A 741 11.25 -25.81 -48.76
C GLU A 741 11.98 -26.41 -47.55
N LEU A 742 11.22 -27.02 -46.63
CA LEU A 742 11.75 -27.71 -45.47
C LEU A 742 12.50 -29.00 -45.86
N ALA A 743 12.01 -29.74 -46.85
CA ALA A 743 12.66 -30.96 -47.34
C ALA A 743 13.94 -30.67 -48.12
N ALA A 744 14.04 -29.50 -48.74
CA ALA A 744 15.16 -29.12 -49.59
C ALA A 744 16.41 -28.63 -48.83
N ILE A 745 16.34 -28.44 -47.50
CA ILE A 745 17.44 -27.85 -46.73
C ILE A 745 18.76 -28.62 -46.87
N LYS A 746 19.88 -27.89 -46.87
CA LYS A 746 21.25 -28.45 -47.00
C LYS A 746 22.18 -28.10 -45.84
N GLY A 747 21.65 -27.56 -44.75
CA GLY A 747 22.42 -27.25 -43.54
C GLY A 747 21.60 -27.40 -42.26
N PRO A 748 22.20 -27.09 -41.09
CA PRO A 748 21.57 -27.26 -39.80
C PRO A 748 20.41 -26.27 -39.57
N LEU A 749 19.30 -26.74 -39.00
CA LEU A 749 18.09 -25.94 -38.75
C LEU A 749 17.58 -26.06 -37.31
N SER A 750 17.33 -24.94 -36.63
CA SER A 750 16.68 -24.94 -35.32
C SER A 750 15.38 -24.13 -35.34
N ILE A 751 14.32 -24.66 -34.72
CA ILE A 751 12.97 -24.07 -34.72
C ILE A 751 12.51 -23.85 -33.27
N ALA A 752 12.09 -22.63 -32.95
CA ALA A 752 11.36 -22.30 -31.73
C ALA A 752 9.86 -22.15 -32.03
N ALA A 753 9.07 -23.15 -31.66
CA ALA A 753 7.65 -23.21 -31.96
C ALA A 753 6.79 -22.82 -30.74
N ALA A 754 5.67 -22.14 -31.00
CA ALA A 754 4.64 -21.91 -30.00
C ALA A 754 3.79 -23.18 -29.82
N GLY A 755 3.55 -23.56 -28.56
CA GLY A 755 2.89 -24.80 -28.18
C GLY A 755 1.52 -24.61 -27.56
N GLN A 756 0.64 -25.57 -27.81
CA GLN A 756 -0.71 -25.61 -27.26
C GLN A 756 -0.69 -25.98 -25.78
N PHE A 757 -1.47 -25.25 -24.98
CA PHE A 757 -1.70 -25.64 -23.59
C PHE A 757 -2.64 -26.84 -23.58
N PHE A 758 -2.13 -28.03 -23.26
CA PHE A 758 -2.92 -29.25 -23.16
C PHE A 758 -3.77 -29.19 -21.88
N ALA A 759 -4.97 -28.61 -21.98
CA ALA A 759 -5.99 -28.63 -20.92
C ALA A 759 -6.66 -30.01 -20.77
N LEU A 760 -5.90 -31.10 -20.88
CA LEU A 760 -6.46 -32.46 -20.85
C LEU A 760 -6.80 -32.91 -19.43
N PHE A 761 -6.18 -32.31 -18.40
CA PHE A 761 -6.58 -32.51 -17.01
C PHE A 761 -7.97 -31.89 -16.68
N PHE A 762 -8.39 -30.86 -17.42
CA PHE A 762 -9.72 -30.24 -17.28
C PHE A 762 -10.81 -30.91 -18.12
N LYS A 763 -10.45 -31.72 -19.12
CA LYS A 763 -11.40 -32.33 -20.06
C LYS A 763 -12.23 -33.47 -19.45
N ARG A 764 -11.80 -34.06 -18.33
CA ARG A 764 -12.50 -35.18 -17.65
C ARG A 764 -13.56 -34.71 -16.63
N PHE A 765 -13.58 -33.43 -16.23
CA PHE A 765 -14.49 -32.94 -15.18
C PHE A 765 -15.58 -31.96 -15.66
N TYR A 766 -15.50 -31.46 -16.90
CA TYR A 766 -16.52 -30.57 -17.47
C TYR A 766 -17.10 -31.16 -18.76
N LEU A 767 -18.10 -32.02 -18.60
CA LEU A 767 -19.10 -32.32 -19.63
C LEU A 767 -20.11 -31.17 -19.67
N VAL A 768 -19.76 -30.06 -20.32
CA VAL A 768 -20.77 -29.07 -20.74
C VAL A 768 -20.46 -28.62 -22.17
N THR A 769 -21.35 -29.07 -23.05
CA THR A 769 -21.69 -28.58 -24.38
C THR A 769 -21.29 -27.12 -24.65
N ASN A 770 -20.12 -26.91 -25.25
CA ASN A 770 -19.85 -25.70 -26.03
C ASN A 770 -18.97 -26.05 -27.22
N LYS A 771 -19.50 -25.79 -28.42
CA LYS A 771 -18.85 -26.07 -29.70
C LYS A 771 -17.61 -25.19 -29.94
N ASP A 772 -17.44 -24.13 -29.14
CA ASP A 772 -16.39 -23.10 -29.28
C ASP A 772 -15.04 -23.42 -28.61
N ILE A 773 -14.91 -24.51 -27.84
CA ILE A 773 -13.63 -24.87 -27.21
C ILE A 773 -12.68 -25.57 -28.20
N ARG A 774 -13.14 -25.94 -29.40
CA ARG A 774 -12.32 -26.72 -30.36
C ARG A 774 -11.25 -25.92 -31.12
N ASN A 775 -11.25 -24.59 -31.04
CA ASN A 775 -10.39 -23.75 -31.91
C ASN A 775 -9.40 -22.83 -31.15
N THR A 776 -9.01 -23.15 -29.92
CA THR A 776 -7.90 -22.43 -29.25
C THR A 776 -6.58 -23.14 -29.47
N GLU A 777 -6.17 -23.24 -30.75
CA GLU A 777 -4.76 -23.43 -31.09
C GLU A 777 -4.06 -22.09 -30.80
N THR A 778 -3.03 -22.09 -29.94
CA THR A 778 -2.28 -20.88 -29.57
C THR A 778 -1.40 -20.35 -30.71
N ASP A 779 -1.19 -21.15 -31.75
CA ASP A 779 -0.59 -20.76 -33.03
C ASP A 779 -1.36 -21.44 -34.18
N SER A 780 -2.21 -20.67 -34.86
CA SER A 780 -3.00 -21.16 -36.02
C SER A 780 -2.17 -21.24 -37.31
N ILE A 781 -0.93 -20.76 -37.31
CA ILE A 781 -0.05 -20.71 -38.48
C ILE A 781 0.87 -21.94 -38.51
N PHE A 782 1.40 -22.34 -37.35
CA PHE A 782 2.23 -23.53 -37.17
C PHE A 782 1.61 -24.54 -36.17
N PRO A 783 0.44 -25.13 -36.49
CA PRO A 783 -0.31 -26.00 -35.59
C PRO A 783 0.38 -27.36 -35.40
N ALA A 784 -0.04 -28.11 -34.38
CA ALA A 784 0.57 -29.39 -34.01
C ALA A 784 0.73 -30.41 -35.17
N PRO A 785 -0.25 -30.59 -36.08
CA PRO A 785 -0.07 -31.49 -37.22
C PRO A 785 1.09 -31.06 -38.14
N LYS A 786 1.18 -29.75 -38.47
CA LYS A 786 2.29 -29.22 -39.26
C LYS A 786 3.63 -29.37 -38.55
N ARG A 787 3.66 -29.27 -37.22
CA ARG A 787 4.89 -29.48 -36.43
C ARG A 787 5.38 -30.92 -36.52
N HIS A 788 4.48 -31.89 -36.36
CA HIS A 788 4.84 -33.32 -36.48
C HIS A 788 5.28 -33.65 -37.90
N GLU A 789 4.56 -33.15 -38.91
CA GLU A 789 4.97 -33.29 -40.31
C GLU A 789 6.35 -32.66 -40.58
N SER A 790 6.62 -31.49 -40.00
CA SER A 790 7.94 -30.85 -40.09
C SER A 790 9.05 -31.69 -39.47
N GLU A 791 8.80 -32.31 -38.31
CA GLU A 791 9.73 -33.24 -37.65
C GLU A 791 10.00 -34.47 -38.52
N ASP A 792 8.96 -35.07 -39.11
CA ASP A 792 9.06 -36.22 -40.00
C ASP A 792 9.87 -35.91 -41.28
N ILE A 793 9.72 -34.70 -41.82
CA ILE A 793 10.49 -34.23 -42.98
C ILE A 793 11.94 -34.01 -42.58
N LEU A 794 12.19 -33.29 -41.48
CA LEU A 794 13.53 -32.97 -41.01
C LEU A 794 14.35 -34.22 -40.71
N ALA A 795 13.72 -35.24 -40.12
CA ALA A 795 14.33 -36.55 -39.89
C ALA A 795 14.85 -37.22 -41.17
N LYS A 796 14.29 -36.90 -42.34
CA LYS A 796 14.68 -37.47 -43.65
C LYS A 796 15.74 -36.65 -44.38
N THR A 797 16.00 -35.41 -43.97
CA THR A 797 16.96 -34.52 -44.67
C THR A 797 18.42 -34.92 -44.46
N GLY A 798 18.71 -35.66 -43.38
CA GLY A 798 20.07 -36.00 -42.95
C GLY A 798 20.84 -34.83 -42.34
N GLN A 799 20.20 -33.67 -42.15
CA GLN A 799 20.80 -32.48 -41.54
C GLN A 799 20.56 -32.45 -40.02
N PRO A 800 21.47 -31.85 -39.23
CA PRO A 800 21.20 -31.61 -37.81
C PRO A 800 20.01 -30.67 -37.63
N TYR A 801 19.03 -31.07 -36.82
CA TYR A 801 17.88 -30.23 -36.53
C TYR A 801 17.53 -30.20 -35.05
N GLN A 802 16.90 -29.12 -34.62
CA GLN A 802 16.35 -28.95 -33.27
C GLN A 802 14.97 -28.30 -33.33
N ILE A 803 14.02 -28.80 -32.57
CA ILE A 803 12.71 -28.15 -32.39
C ILE A 803 12.43 -28.01 -30.90
N ASN A 804 12.29 -26.78 -30.41
CA ASN A 804 11.84 -26.51 -29.05
C ASN A 804 10.40 -26.00 -29.08
N LEU A 805 9.57 -26.58 -28.21
CA LEU A 805 8.17 -26.21 -28.07
C LEU A 805 7.92 -25.43 -26.78
N PHE A 806 7.40 -24.21 -26.89
CA PHE A 806 7.08 -23.37 -25.73
C PHE A 806 5.57 -23.35 -25.48
N SER A 807 5.11 -23.94 -24.38
CA SER A 807 3.67 -23.98 -24.06
C SER A 807 3.15 -22.65 -23.51
N GLY A 808 1.92 -22.28 -23.86
CA GLY A 808 1.23 -21.12 -23.26
C GLY A 808 1.67 -19.77 -23.84
N VAL A 809 2.36 -19.79 -24.97
CA VAL A 809 2.73 -18.59 -25.75
C VAL A 809 2.03 -18.61 -27.10
N GLN A 810 1.83 -17.42 -27.67
CA GLN A 810 1.16 -17.25 -28.96
C GLN A 810 2.17 -17.02 -30.09
N HIS A 811 1.69 -17.10 -31.33
CA HIS A 811 2.46 -16.69 -32.49
C HIS A 811 3.07 -15.29 -32.30
N GLY A 812 4.37 -15.12 -32.59
CA GLY A 812 5.09 -13.87 -32.37
C GLY A 812 5.75 -13.72 -31.00
N PHE A 813 5.72 -14.73 -30.12
CA PHE A 813 6.23 -14.63 -28.75
C PHE A 813 7.72 -14.22 -28.65
N ALA A 814 8.56 -14.59 -29.62
CA ALA A 814 9.99 -14.32 -29.57
C ALA A 814 10.31 -12.83 -29.86
N VAL A 815 9.48 -12.13 -30.63
CA VAL A 815 9.68 -10.71 -30.97
C VAL A 815 8.73 -9.80 -30.20
N ARG A 816 7.44 -10.14 -30.19
CA ARG A 816 6.32 -9.31 -29.70
C ARG A 816 5.77 -9.77 -28.34
N GLY A 817 6.42 -10.75 -27.70
CA GLY A 817 5.98 -11.28 -26.42
C GLY A 817 5.96 -10.23 -25.30
N ASP A 818 4.90 -10.22 -24.50
CA ASP A 818 4.76 -9.39 -23.30
C ASP A 818 5.63 -9.94 -22.16
N ILE A 819 6.77 -9.28 -21.89
CA ILE A 819 7.72 -9.65 -20.82
C ILE A 819 7.20 -9.50 -19.40
N SER A 820 6.05 -8.84 -19.20
CA SER A 820 5.42 -8.81 -17.88
C SER A 820 4.87 -10.19 -17.47
N LYS A 821 4.63 -11.08 -18.44
CA LYS A 821 4.16 -12.45 -18.21
C LYS A 821 5.36 -13.39 -18.08
N PRO A 822 5.59 -14.04 -16.92
CA PRO A 822 6.75 -14.90 -16.71
C PRO A 822 6.90 -16.03 -17.75
N ILE A 823 5.78 -16.63 -18.17
CA ILE A 823 5.76 -17.71 -19.17
C ILE A 823 6.24 -17.20 -20.53
N ILE A 824 5.80 -16.01 -20.94
CA ILE A 824 6.19 -15.41 -22.22
C ILE A 824 7.64 -14.91 -22.16
N ARG A 825 8.03 -14.29 -21.04
CA ARG A 825 9.41 -13.89 -20.80
C ARG A 825 10.36 -15.07 -20.87
N PHE A 826 10.07 -16.15 -20.14
CA PHE A 826 10.86 -17.38 -20.15
C PHE A 826 10.97 -17.94 -21.58
N ALA A 827 9.85 -18.05 -22.30
CA ALA A 827 9.87 -18.56 -23.66
C ALA A 827 10.68 -17.68 -24.62
N LYS A 828 10.55 -16.35 -24.51
CA LYS A 828 11.31 -15.39 -25.33
C LYS A 828 12.81 -15.48 -25.04
N GLU A 829 13.20 -15.41 -23.76
CA GLU A 829 14.61 -15.51 -23.35
C GLU A 829 15.19 -16.87 -23.73
N SER A 830 14.45 -17.96 -23.53
CA SER A 830 14.88 -19.31 -23.90
C SER A 830 15.01 -19.49 -25.41
N ALA A 831 14.11 -18.91 -26.21
CA ALA A 831 14.21 -18.92 -27.67
C ALA A 831 15.44 -18.13 -28.14
N PHE A 832 15.74 -16.99 -27.53
CA PHE A 832 16.97 -16.26 -27.83
C PHE A 832 18.22 -17.06 -27.46
N THR A 833 18.26 -17.67 -26.26
CA THR A 833 19.37 -18.53 -25.85
C THR A 833 19.53 -19.75 -26.77
N GLN A 834 18.43 -20.34 -27.24
CA GLN A 834 18.45 -21.40 -28.24
C GLN A 834 19.11 -20.93 -29.54
N ALA A 835 18.75 -19.74 -30.05
CA ALA A 835 19.37 -19.18 -31.25
C ALA A 835 20.88 -19.00 -31.08
N VAL A 836 21.32 -18.38 -29.98
CA VAL A 836 22.75 -18.15 -29.70
C VAL A 836 23.51 -19.47 -29.54
N ALA A 837 22.96 -20.43 -28.79
CA ALA A 837 23.57 -21.74 -28.60
C ALA A 837 23.70 -22.51 -29.94
N TRP A 838 22.67 -22.42 -30.78
CA TRP A 838 22.67 -23.03 -32.11
C TRP A 838 23.72 -22.39 -33.02
N PHE A 839 23.78 -21.06 -33.08
CA PHE A 839 24.79 -20.36 -33.86
C PHE A 839 26.21 -20.61 -33.36
N ASN A 840 26.44 -20.66 -32.04
CA ASN A 840 27.78 -20.94 -31.49
C ASN A 840 28.32 -22.31 -31.92
N GLN A 841 27.43 -23.27 -32.15
CA GLN A 841 27.80 -24.63 -32.54
C GLN A 841 28.08 -24.75 -34.06
N TYR A 842 27.35 -24.01 -34.90
CA TYR A 842 27.34 -24.22 -36.35
C TYR A 842 27.89 -23.03 -37.17
N LEU A 843 28.21 -21.88 -36.57
CA LEU A 843 28.99 -20.75 -37.10
C LEU A 843 30.31 -20.62 -36.34
#